data_AF-A0AA96S191-F1
#
_entry.id   AF-A0AA96S191-F1
#
_cell.length_a   1.000
_cell.length_b   1.000
_cell.length_c   1.000
_cell.angle_alpha   90.00
_cell.angle_beta   90.00
_cell.angle_gamma   90.00
#
_symmetry.space_group_name_H-M   'P 1'
#
loop_
_entity.id
_entity.type
_entity.pdbx_description
1 polymer ?
#
loop_
_entity_poly.entity_id
_entity_poly.type
_entity_poly.pdbx_seq_one_letter_code
_entity_poly.pdbx_strand_id
1 'polypeptide(L)'
;MNISMGDHPGAMYQQAEQKALGYYTALCRQVMDRSYVSALTGDFHKWKKKHLRRFADLSFLTQRTKRPEPRDYYRYIQWLRYTGRLEDYLDRSVSYIYLRDLGRALDSPDTERRIRRTIEDLDKYLMKSVSPGKGGEPDFMNPAGVYRWAQKEGIEPAVIWLFAKLRAVAAHIPEGMNAEHAQRKLIKIIVGVVLHVTEEMDEGITAAERSRRLDQALRLGYSYGLTYPFVDDLLDSQILTAVEKTQYSELIRTALLTGNVPQLGGWQGGNMRLIQYIHTELSEAFEYIKAAQNPEAQSSFFGQSYVFFQAQDTDRVKRLDKADYTNEELYIPVILKSSSSRLVARSVLGAPEDEGFADRTFFFGIYNQLADDFADMDQDMKDGAVTPYTYYLQYHRERPELINPFELYWAVIANLIHGVYNSSSKVREVMLDRAINGLKRFKERAGADKYNETMRIFTAGIPELNRLVQTLVRKADEVDFFDKLLRDRMVEHLRRDAQQQEEFSATFQHARSLINNELLFTRRQGQPAKVGQLTDTANYSLEGDAKRMRPILAWVMGVKVYNLESAALLPLLRSLEYMHTASLIFDDLPSQDNAATRRGRMTLHEAQSSAVAELTGLYLIQKAIGEQASLHRFLPETVLALIRYSALKAEEMCTGQVMDLDAVGKELSLEQLNQICFFKTGVAFEACLVMPAMLAGAGETELSALKTFAYHMGIAFQIKDDLLDVEGDMQLLGKPVGNDAANNKSNFASVLGTDGASRAMWEHYCQATDALSGIPSTVPFLKHLMNYVVNRER
;
A
#
# COMPACT_ATOMS: atom_id res chain seq x y z
N MET A 1 12.75 43.87 3.74
CA MET A 1 13.08 43.93 2.30
C MET A 1 12.34 42.80 1.62
N ASN A 2 11.23 43.11 0.94
CA ASN A 2 10.46 42.12 0.17
C ASN A 2 11.18 41.89 -1.16
N ILE A 3 11.97 40.83 -1.25
CA ILE A 3 12.47 40.33 -2.54
C ILE A 3 11.28 39.61 -3.20
N SER A 4 10.89 40.08 -4.38
CA SER A 4 9.92 39.41 -5.25
C SER A 4 10.38 37.96 -5.49
N MET A 5 9.58 36.97 -5.06
CA MET A 5 9.85 35.54 -5.29
C MET A 5 9.86 35.15 -6.79
N GLY A 6 9.42 36.04 -7.70
CA GLY A 6 9.23 35.72 -9.11
C GLY A 6 10.49 35.36 -9.91
N ASP A 7 11.68 35.80 -9.50
CA ASP A 7 12.95 35.55 -10.22
C ASP A 7 13.83 34.45 -9.60
N HIS A 8 13.49 33.96 -8.40
CA HIS A 8 14.39 33.12 -7.60
C HIS A 8 14.52 31.67 -8.10
N PRO A 9 13.44 30.91 -8.44
CA PRO A 9 13.59 29.51 -8.85
C PRO A 9 14.20 29.34 -10.24
N GLY A 10 13.96 30.31 -11.15
CA GLY A 10 14.61 30.34 -12.47
C GLY A 10 16.13 30.55 -12.36
N ALA A 11 16.58 31.46 -11.49
CA ALA A 11 17.99 31.64 -11.18
C ALA A 11 18.61 30.39 -10.52
N MET A 12 17.87 29.70 -9.65
CA MET A 12 18.31 28.44 -9.04
C MET A 12 18.48 27.32 -10.09
N TYR A 13 17.60 27.24 -11.09
CA TYR A 13 17.77 26.29 -12.20
C TYR A 13 19.06 26.53 -12.96
N GLN A 14 19.35 27.78 -13.32
CA GLN A 14 20.60 28.14 -14.01
C GLN A 14 21.84 27.80 -13.17
N GLN A 15 21.81 28.06 -11.85
CA GLN A 15 22.90 27.70 -10.94
C GLN A 15 23.08 26.18 -10.83
N ALA A 16 21.97 25.43 -10.71
CA ALA A 16 22.00 23.98 -10.65
C ALA A 16 22.53 23.39 -11.96
N GLU A 17 22.12 23.92 -13.11
CA GLU A 17 22.59 23.55 -14.44
C GLU A 17 24.10 23.81 -14.59
N GLN A 18 24.58 24.97 -14.15
CA GLN A 18 26.02 25.27 -14.14
C GLN A 18 26.80 24.30 -13.24
N LYS A 19 26.28 23.97 -12.06
CA LYS A 19 26.89 22.98 -11.16
C LYS A 19 26.92 21.59 -11.80
N ALA A 20 25.83 21.19 -12.44
CA ALA A 20 25.73 19.91 -13.16
C ALA A 20 26.69 19.86 -14.34
N LEU A 21 26.81 20.96 -15.10
CA LEU A 21 27.75 21.08 -16.22
C LEU A 21 29.20 21.00 -15.74
N GLY A 22 29.54 21.67 -14.64
CA GLY A 22 30.87 21.59 -14.03
C GLY A 22 31.20 20.17 -13.60
N TYR A 23 30.26 19.49 -12.94
CA TYR A 23 30.43 18.09 -12.53
C TYR A 23 30.57 17.15 -13.73
N TYR A 24 29.67 17.27 -14.71
CA TYR A 24 29.69 16.49 -15.94
C TYR A 24 31.00 16.66 -16.71
N THR A 25 31.50 17.90 -16.82
CA THR A 25 32.78 18.21 -17.48
C THR A 25 33.95 17.53 -16.76
N ALA A 26 33.95 17.53 -15.42
CA ALA A 26 34.97 16.83 -14.63
C ALA A 26 34.94 15.32 -14.86
N LEU A 27 33.75 14.71 -14.91
CA LEU A 27 33.59 13.28 -15.22
C LEU A 27 34.03 12.96 -16.66
N CYS A 28 33.67 13.79 -17.64
CA CYS A 28 34.09 13.62 -19.02
C CYS A 28 35.60 13.68 -19.16
N ARG A 29 36.26 14.59 -18.43
CA ARG A 29 37.74 14.64 -18.40
C ARG A 29 38.31 13.31 -17.90
N GLN A 30 37.77 12.76 -16.81
CA GLN A 30 38.19 11.45 -16.31
C GLN A 30 37.97 10.32 -17.33
N VAL A 31 36.87 10.36 -18.08
CA VAL A 31 36.60 9.37 -19.15
C VAL A 31 37.60 9.51 -20.29
N MET A 32 37.84 10.75 -20.76
CA MET A 32 38.76 11.03 -21.87
C MET A 32 40.22 10.69 -21.53
N ASP A 33 40.68 11.03 -20.33
CA ASP A 33 42.05 10.72 -19.86
C ASP A 33 42.19 9.31 -19.26
N ARG A 34 41.07 8.59 -19.10
CA ARG A 34 40.98 7.24 -18.50
C ARG A 34 41.56 7.13 -17.09
N SER A 35 41.67 8.23 -16.36
CA SER A 35 42.20 8.25 -14.99
C SER A 35 41.41 7.35 -14.03
N TYR A 36 40.10 7.24 -14.22
CA TYR A 36 39.22 6.36 -13.44
C TYR A 36 39.61 4.87 -13.56
N VAL A 37 40.19 4.44 -14.68
CA VAL A 37 40.57 3.04 -14.93
C VAL A 37 41.67 2.61 -13.97
N SER A 38 42.72 3.41 -13.83
CA SER A 38 43.84 3.12 -12.93
C SER A 38 43.38 3.13 -11.47
N ALA A 39 42.61 4.15 -11.08
CA ALA A 39 42.06 4.31 -9.75
C ALA A 39 41.20 3.10 -9.34
N LEU A 40 40.19 2.75 -10.14
CA LEU A 40 39.31 1.62 -9.87
C LEU A 40 40.02 0.28 -9.95
N THR A 41 41.01 0.13 -10.82
CA THR A 41 41.83 -1.09 -10.85
C THR A 41 42.50 -1.29 -9.49
N GLY A 42 43.10 -0.25 -8.92
CA GLY A 42 43.68 -0.30 -7.57
C GLY A 42 42.65 -0.66 -6.48
N ASP A 43 41.46 -0.07 -6.56
CA ASP A 43 40.37 -0.32 -5.61
C ASP A 43 39.80 -1.73 -5.72
N PHE A 44 39.60 -2.25 -6.92
CA PHE A 44 39.20 -3.64 -7.14
C PHE A 44 40.25 -4.62 -6.63
N HIS A 45 41.55 -4.30 -6.72
CA HIS A 45 42.58 -5.16 -6.12
C HIS A 45 42.51 -5.20 -4.59
N LYS A 46 42.21 -4.06 -3.95
CA LYS A 46 41.97 -3.99 -2.49
C LYS A 46 40.71 -4.78 -2.11
N TRP A 47 39.60 -4.56 -2.83
CA TRP A 47 38.32 -5.21 -2.62
C TRP A 47 38.39 -6.74 -2.85
N LYS A 48 38.99 -7.18 -3.95
CA LYS A 48 39.16 -8.60 -4.34
C LYS A 48 39.82 -9.45 -3.25
N LYS A 49 40.77 -8.88 -2.49
CA LYS A 49 41.45 -9.60 -1.39
C LYS A 49 40.48 -10.08 -0.30
N LYS A 50 39.38 -9.37 -0.07
CA LYS A 50 38.37 -9.73 0.94
C LYS A 50 37.34 -10.73 0.40
N HIS A 51 36.84 -10.51 -0.81
CA HIS A 51 35.72 -11.29 -1.38
C HIS A 51 36.10 -12.59 -2.10
N LEU A 52 37.39 -12.78 -2.45
CA LEU A 52 37.86 -14.04 -3.07
C LEU A 52 38.69 -14.93 -2.12
N ARG A 53 39.11 -14.46 -0.94
CA ARG A 53 39.98 -15.23 -0.02
C ARG A 53 39.24 -16.14 0.97
N ARG A 54 37.92 -16.01 1.15
CA ARG A 54 37.17 -16.80 2.15
C ARG A 54 36.89 -18.26 1.77
N PHE A 55 37.30 -18.74 0.59
CA PHE A 55 36.97 -20.09 0.09
C PHE A 55 38.12 -21.12 0.10
N ALA A 56 39.31 -20.79 0.60
CA ALA A 56 40.42 -21.73 0.61
C ALA A 56 40.46 -22.67 1.84
N ASP A 57 40.03 -22.24 3.02
CA ASP A 57 40.39 -22.94 4.27
C ASP A 57 39.25 -23.68 5.01
N LEU A 58 38.03 -23.78 4.45
CA LEU A 58 36.89 -24.44 5.12
C LEU A 58 36.09 -25.44 4.25
N SER A 59 36.60 -25.83 3.07
CA SER A 59 35.84 -26.64 2.10
C SER A 59 35.82 -28.16 2.38
N PHE A 60 36.35 -28.65 3.51
CA PHE A 60 36.39 -30.09 3.78
C PHE A 60 35.23 -30.65 4.64
N LEU A 61 34.34 -29.82 5.21
CA LEU A 61 33.29 -30.32 6.12
C LEU A 61 31.85 -29.78 5.90
N THR A 62 31.55 -29.05 4.82
CA THR A 62 30.19 -28.51 4.58
C THR A 62 29.59 -28.91 3.23
N GLN A 63 29.75 -30.18 2.84
CA GLN A 63 28.81 -30.79 1.89
C GLN A 63 27.50 -31.12 2.63
N ARG A 64 26.57 -30.17 2.80
CA ARG A 64 25.12 -30.52 2.92
C ARG A 64 24.05 -29.43 2.84
N THR A 65 24.33 -28.14 2.67
CA THR A 65 23.24 -27.16 2.46
C THR A 65 23.47 -26.33 1.21
N LYS A 66 22.86 -26.76 0.11
CA LYS A 66 22.73 -25.97 -1.14
C LYS A 66 22.10 -24.62 -0.78
N ARG A 67 22.67 -23.50 -1.26
CA ARG A 67 22.12 -22.15 -1.03
C ARG A 67 20.63 -22.17 -1.41
N PRO A 68 19.70 -21.89 -0.47
CA PRO A 68 18.28 -21.83 -0.78
C PRO A 68 18.01 -20.76 -1.83
N GLU A 69 17.00 -20.96 -2.68
CA GLU A 69 16.55 -19.87 -3.53
C GLU A 69 16.10 -18.68 -2.66
N PRO A 70 16.46 -17.43 -3.01
CA PRO A 70 16.08 -16.24 -2.23
C PRO A 70 14.56 -16.05 -2.03
N ARG A 71 13.73 -16.79 -2.78
CA ARG A 71 12.27 -16.81 -2.64
C ARG A 71 11.81 -17.48 -1.33
N ASP A 72 12.59 -18.40 -0.77
CA ASP A 72 12.33 -18.99 0.55
C ASP A 72 13.03 -18.16 1.64
N TYR A 73 12.42 -17.03 1.97
CA TYR A 73 12.90 -16.03 2.94
C TYR A 73 13.42 -16.66 4.24
N TYR A 74 12.65 -17.59 4.81
CA TYR A 74 12.96 -18.23 6.08
C TYR A 74 14.21 -19.08 5.97
N ARG A 75 14.29 -19.94 4.96
CA ARG A 75 15.47 -20.78 4.75
C ARG A 75 16.70 -19.96 4.39
N TYR A 76 16.55 -18.86 3.66
CA TYR A 76 17.68 -18.00 3.28
C TYR A 76 18.27 -17.24 4.47
N ILE A 77 17.44 -16.61 5.31
CA ILE A 77 17.91 -15.94 6.54
C ILE A 77 18.49 -16.94 7.54
N GLN A 78 17.84 -18.10 7.72
CA GLN A 78 18.39 -19.18 8.55
C GLN A 78 19.73 -19.70 8.03
N TRP A 79 19.88 -19.83 6.71
CA TRP A 79 21.13 -20.22 6.08
C TRP A 79 22.22 -19.17 6.28
N LEU A 80 21.92 -17.89 6.10
CA LEU A 80 22.87 -16.79 6.37
C LEU A 80 23.32 -16.81 7.83
N ARG A 81 22.39 -17.06 8.77
CA ARG A 81 22.71 -17.17 10.19
C ARG A 81 23.56 -18.39 10.50
N TYR A 82 23.16 -19.56 10.01
CA TYR A 82 23.88 -20.82 10.19
C TYR A 82 25.31 -20.75 9.64
N THR A 83 25.50 -20.02 8.54
CA THR A 83 26.80 -19.83 7.93
C THR A 83 27.61 -18.66 8.51
N GLY A 84 27.08 -17.94 9.51
CA GLY A 84 27.75 -16.79 10.14
C GLY A 84 27.84 -15.54 9.25
N ARG A 85 27.00 -15.44 8.21
CA ARG A 85 27.05 -14.40 7.17
C ARG A 85 25.97 -13.32 7.31
N LEU A 86 25.05 -13.48 8.26
CA LEU A 86 23.91 -12.57 8.40
C LEU A 86 24.34 -11.15 8.78
N GLU A 87 25.30 -11.00 9.71
CA GLU A 87 25.79 -9.69 10.15
C GLU A 87 26.43 -8.91 8.99
N ASP A 88 27.41 -9.51 8.29
CA ASP A 88 28.04 -8.92 7.11
C ASP A 88 27.02 -8.53 6.02
N TYR A 89 25.97 -9.34 5.85
CA TYR A 89 24.89 -9.10 4.90
C TYR A 89 23.99 -7.91 5.30
N LEU A 90 23.63 -7.82 6.58
CA LEU A 90 22.84 -6.70 7.11
C LEU A 90 23.67 -5.42 7.12
N ASP A 91 24.93 -5.48 7.55
CA ASP A 91 25.85 -4.35 7.61
C ASP A 91 26.02 -3.66 6.26
N ARG A 92 26.28 -4.43 5.20
CA ARG A 92 26.36 -3.88 3.84
C ARG A 92 25.07 -3.17 3.43
N SER A 93 23.94 -3.76 3.78
CA SER A 93 22.62 -3.28 3.36
C SER A 93 22.23 -2.00 4.08
N VAL A 94 22.41 -1.97 5.40
CA VAL A 94 22.15 -0.80 6.24
C VAL A 94 23.14 0.32 5.86
N SER A 95 24.42 0.00 5.69
CA SER A 95 25.43 0.98 5.25
C SER A 95 25.07 1.63 3.92
N TYR A 96 24.55 0.85 2.96
CA TYR A 96 24.10 1.41 1.68
C TYR A 96 22.87 2.31 1.82
N ILE A 97 21.92 1.99 2.70
CA ILE A 97 20.78 2.86 3.00
C ILE A 97 21.27 4.18 3.61
N TYR A 98 22.18 4.13 4.58
CA TYR A 98 22.76 5.33 5.19
C TYR A 98 23.52 6.20 4.19
N LEU A 99 24.28 5.57 3.29
CA LEU A 99 25.01 6.26 2.22
C LEU A 99 24.08 6.87 1.18
N ARG A 100 23.09 6.10 0.70
CA ARG A 100 22.23 6.46 -0.44
C ARG A 100 21.06 7.34 -0.05
N ASP A 101 20.33 6.94 0.98
CA ASP A 101 19.03 7.52 1.34
C ASP A 101 19.19 8.62 2.39
N LEU A 102 20.16 8.47 3.30
CA LEU A 102 20.43 9.46 4.36
C LEU A 102 21.63 10.37 4.04
N GLY A 103 22.41 10.07 2.99
CA GLY A 103 23.61 10.80 2.57
C GLY A 103 24.67 10.97 3.66
N ARG A 104 24.71 10.04 4.62
CA ARG A 104 25.63 10.05 5.76
C ARG A 104 27.01 9.58 5.34
N ALA A 105 28.05 10.20 5.91
CA ALA A 105 29.42 9.73 5.77
C ALA A 105 29.61 8.46 6.64
N LEU A 106 29.96 7.34 6.01
CA LEU A 106 30.04 6.04 6.69
C LEU A 106 31.21 5.89 7.65
N ASP A 107 32.16 6.82 7.62
CA ASP A 107 33.33 6.90 8.50
C ASP A 107 33.09 7.79 9.74
N SER A 108 31.91 8.41 9.86
CA SER A 108 31.52 9.13 11.06
C SER A 108 31.25 8.17 12.23
N PRO A 109 31.84 8.38 13.41
CA PRO A 109 31.60 7.53 14.59
C PRO A 109 30.13 7.44 15.01
N ASP A 110 29.37 8.51 14.78
CA ASP A 110 27.92 8.52 15.04
C ASP A 110 27.18 7.60 14.06
N THR A 111 27.46 7.74 12.76
CA THR A 111 26.88 6.90 11.71
C THR A 111 27.20 5.42 11.92
N GLU A 112 28.44 5.06 12.29
CA GLU A 112 28.82 3.68 12.61
C GLU A 112 28.07 3.11 13.83
N ARG A 113 27.81 3.93 14.85
CA ARG A 113 27.04 3.51 16.02
C ARG A 113 25.59 3.24 15.64
N ARG A 114 24.99 4.11 14.84
CA ARG A 114 23.60 3.98 14.39
C ARG A 114 23.40 2.78 13.47
N ILE A 115 24.31 2.56 12.50
CA ILE A 115 24.30 1.36 11.64
C ILE A 115 24.30 0.09 12.48
N ARG A 116 25.18 -0.02 13.48
CA ARG A 116 25.24 -1.20 14.39
C ARG A 116 23.91 -1.42 15.12
N ARG A 117 23.33 -0.37 15.69
CA ARG A 117 22.04 -0.44 16.38
C ARG A 117 20.93 -0.92 15.44
N THR A 118 20.84 -0.37 14.23
CA THR A 118 19.87 -0.80 13.23
C THR A 118 20.03 -2.28 12.86
N ILE A 119 21.27 -2.77 12.73
CA ILE A 119 21.55 -4.19 12.47
C ILE A 119 21.07 -5.06 13.63
N GLU A 120 21.35 -4.69 14.88
CA GLU A 120 20.90 -5.43 16.07
C GLU A 120 19.37 -5.50 16.16
N ASP A 121 18.69 -4.39 15.87
CA ASP A 121 17.22 -4.32 15.89
C ASP A 121 16.61 -5.16 14.76
N LEU A 122 17.18 -5.09 13.55
CA LEU A 122 16.79 -5.93 12.41
C LEU A 122 17.01 -7.41 12.73
N ASP A 123 18.15 -7.78 13.30
CA ASP A 123 18.46 -9.17 13.66
C ASP A 123 17.44 -9.71 14.68
N LYS A 124 17.19 -8.99 15.78
CA LYS A 124 16.14 -9.34 16.76
C LYS A 124 14.76 -9.49 16.13
N TYR A 125 14.40 -8.60 15.21
CA TYR A 125 13.11 -8.63 14.52
C TYR A 125 12.99 -9.85 13.59
N LEU A 126 14.01 -10.09 12.77
CA LEU A 126 14.11 -11.27 11.92
C LEU A 126 13.96 -12.54 12.77
N MET A 127 14.56 -12.59 13.96
CA MET A 127 14.42 -13.73 14.87
C MET A 127 13.00 -13.94 15.43
N LYS A 128 12.25 -12.87 15.77
CA LYS A 128 10.87 -13.00 16.26
C LYS A 128 9.92 -13.60 15.21
N SER A 129 10.14 -13.27 13.93
CA SER A 129 9.33 -13.76 12.82
C SER A 129 9.55 -15.24 12.47
N VAL A 130 10.58 -15.90 13.05
CA VAL A 130 11.04 -17.25 12.67
C VAL A 130 10.53 -18.35 13.63
N SER A 131 9.71 -18.02 14.64
CA SER A 131 9.16 -19.01 15.57
C SER A 131 8.23 -20.04 14.86
N PRO A 132 8.48 -21.36 15.04
CA PRO A 132 7.73 -22.39 14.33
C PRO A 132 6.28 -22.45 14.83
N GLY A 133 5.33 -22.30 13.92
CA GLY A 133 3.88 -22.33 14.20
C GLY A 133 3.13 -21.02 13.92
N LYS A 134 3.84 -19.90 13.73
CA LYS A 134 3.26 -18.64 13.24
C LYS A 134 3.79 -18.33 11.86
N GLY A 135 3.21 -18.95 10.83
CA GLY A 135 3.42 -18.56 9.42
C GLY A 135 2.79 -17.20 9.08
N GLY A 136 2.89 -16.23 9.98
CA GLY A 136 2.22 -14.94 9.91
C GLY A 136 3.00 -13.92 9.08
N GLU A 137 2.24 -13.03 8.44
CA GLU A 137 2.75 -11.79 7.84
C GLU A 137 3.58 -11.01 8.87
N PRO A 138 4.66 -10.32 8.46
CA PRO A 138 5.37 -9.43 9.38
C PRO A 138 4.45 -8.27 9.77
N ASP A 139 4.38 -7.94 11.06
CA ASP A 139 3.37 -7.03 11.64
C ASP A 139 3.20 -5.67 10.91
N PHE A 140 4.27 -5.12 10.31
CA PHE A 140 4.20 -3.84 9.59
C PHE A 140 3.55 -3.93 8.19
N MET A 141 3.22 -5.12 7.70
CA MET A 141 2.61 -5.34 6.38
C MET A 141 1.10 -5.63 6.45
N ASN A 142 0.53 -5.77 7.65
CA ASN A 142 -0.91 -5.93 7.85
C ASN A 142 -1.47 -4.67 8.56
N PRO A 143 -2.61 -4.10 8.11
CA PRO A 143 -3.25 -2.97 8.78
C PRO A 143 -3.36 -3.08 10.30
N ALA A 144 -3.62 -4.28 10.85
CA ALA A 144 -3.69 -4.49 12.30
C ALA A 144 -2.36 -4.21 13.02
N GLY A 145 -1.24 -4.65 12.45
CA GLY A 145 0.07 -4.44 13.08
C GLY A 145 0.57 -3.01 12.92
N VAL A 146 0.25 -2.34 11.80
CA VAL A 146 0.50 -0.90 11.63
C VAL A 146 -0.34 -0.08 12.64
N TYR A 147 -1.60 -0.44 12.86
CA TYR A 147 -2.45 0.23 13.85
C TYR A 147 -1.94 0.02 15.29
N ARG A 148 -1.50 -1.19 15.66
CA ARG A 148 -0.87 -1.44 16.97
C ARG A 148 0.43 -0.68 17.18
N TRP A 149 1.24 -0.57 16.12
CA TRP A 149 2.41 0.31 16.15
C TRP A 149 1.98 1.77 16.39
N ALA A 150 0.92 2.23 15.73
CA ALA A 150 0.38 3.56 15.94
C ALA A 150 -0.08 3.79 17.39
N GLN A 151 -0.75 2.81 18.01
CA GLN A 151 -1.16 2.86 19.42
C GLN A 151 0.04 2.97 20.35
N LYS A 152 1.07 2.16 20.12
CA LYS A 152 2.31 2.21 20.91
C LYS A 152 3.00 3.57 20.81
N GLU A 153 2.96 4.18 19.64
CA GLU A 153 3.60 5.46 19.34
C GLU A 153 2.68 6.67 19.54
N GLY A 154 1.43 6.49 19.98
CA GLY A 154 0.46 7.57 20.22
C GLY A 154 0.03 8.35 18.97
N ILE A 155 0.01 7.69 17.80
CA ILE A 155 -0.24 8.31 16.47
C ILE A 155 -1.40 7.65 15.72
N GLU A 156 -2.35 7.04 16.41
CA GLU A 156 -3.51 6.39 15.77
C GLU A 156 -4.27 7.31 14.81
N PRO A 157 -4.57 8.58 15.14
CA PRO A 157 -5.27 9.48 14.22
C PRO A 157 -4.54 9.67 12.89
N ALA A 158 -3.21 9.78 12.90
CA ALA A 158 -2.41 9.91 11.68
C ALA A 158 -2.46 8.66 10.81
N VAL A 159 -2.40 7.47 11.40
CA VAL A 159 -2.46 6.19 10.66
C VAL A 159 -3.85 5.95 10.10
N ILE A 160 -4.91 6.26 10.84
CA ILE A 160 -6.29 6.18 10.34
C ILE A 160 -6.49 7.13 9.17
N TRP A 161 -6.05 8.39 9.31
CA TRP A 161 -6.05 9.39 8.24
C TRP A 161 -5.30 8.88 7.00
N LEU A 162 -4.12 8.28 7.20
CA LEU A 162 -3.30 7.74 6.11
C LEU A 162 -4.01 6.60 5.38
N PHE A 163 -4.64 5.67 6.09
CA PHE A 163 -5.41 4.59 5.47
C PHE A 163 -6.59 5.10 4.64
N ALA A 164 -7.27 6.16 5.10
CA ALA A 164 -8.33 6.79 4.32
C ALA A 164 -7.77 7.43 3.04
N LYS A 165 -6.69 8.23 3.17
CA LYS A 165 -6.04 8.91 2.04
C LYS A 165 -5.46 7.93 1.00
N LEU A 166 -4.74 6.88 1.41
CA LEU A 166 -4.20 5.85 0.51
C LEU A 166 -5.28 5.15 -0.32
N ARG A 167 -6.46 4.95 0.27
CA ARG A 167 -7.62 4.35 -0.42
C ARG A 167 -8.25 5.32 -1.40
N ALA A 168 -8.45 6.57 -0.99
CA ALA A 168 -8.96 7.61 -1.86
C ALA A 168 -8.09 7.74 -3.11
N VAL A 169 -6.76 7.76 -2.94
CA VAL A 169 -5.80 7.76 -4.06
C VAL A 169 -6.03 6.54 -4.95
N ALA A 170 -6.08 5.33 -4.37
CA ALA A 170 -6.28 4.09 -5.12
C ALA A 170 -7.52 4.12 -6.02
N ALA A 171 -8.64 4.61 -5.48
CA ALA A 171 -9.92 4.67 -6.17
C ALA A 171 -9.95 5.68 -7.33
N HIS A 172 -9.03 6.64 -7.33
CA HIS A 172 -8.94 7.72 -8.34
C HIS A 172 -7.77 7.53 -9.32
N ILE A 173 -7.04 6.41 -9.25
CA ILE A 173 -6.07 6.08 -10.30
C ILE A 173 -6.84 5.61 -11.54
N PRO A 174 -6.67 6.28 -12.70
CA PRO A 174 -7.45 5.98 -13.90
C PRO A 174 -7.07 4.64 -14.54
N GLU A 175 -8.04 4.04 -15.25
CA GLU A 175 -7.79 2.86 -16.09
C GLU A 175 -6.72 3.18 -17.15
N GLY A 176 -5.63 2.42 -17.17
CA GLY A 176 -4.45 2.69 -18.00
C GLY A 176 -3.20 3.09 -17.20
N MET A 177 -3.36 3.39 -15.91
CA MET A 177 -2.26 3.49 -14.94
C MET A 177 -2.24 2.26 -14.02
N ASN A 178 -1.06 1.88 -13.54
CA ASN A 178 -0.91 0.76 -12.63
C ASN A 178 -1.10 1.21 -11.17
N ALA A 179 -2.33 1.05 -10.65
CA ALA A 179 -2.70 1.45 -9.29
C ALA A 179 -1.84 0.77 -8.20
N GLU A 180 -1.53 -0.51 -8.36
CA GLU A 180 -0.67 -1.24 -7.41
C GLU A 180 0.75 -0.67 -7.35
N HIS A 181 1.30 -0.31 -8.52
CA HIS A 181 2.63 0.26 -8.63
C HIS A 181 2.72 1.65 -7.99
N ALA A 182 1.73 2.49 -8.27
CA ALA A 182 1.56 3.81 -7.69
C ALA A 182 1.47 3.74 -6.14
N GLN A 183 0.60 2.88 -5.61
CA GLN A 183 0.48 2.68 -4.16
C GLN A 183 1.78 2.17 -3.53
N ARG A 184 2.49 1.26 -4.20
CA ARG A 184 3.79 0.75 -3.72
C ARG A 184 4.82 1.86 -3.61
N LYS A 185 4.95 2.71 -4.64
CA LYS A 185 5.85 3.87 -4.62
C LYS A 185 5.49 4.81 -3.48
N LEU A 186 4.21 5.14 -3.32
CA LEU A 186 3.70 6.02 -2.26
C LEU A 186 4.02 5.47 -0.86
N ILE A 187 3.66 4.22 -0.57
CA ILE A 187 3.94 3.56 0.72
C ILE A 187 5.44 3.52 1.00
N LYS A 188 6.26 3.21 0.00
CA LYS A 188 7.73 3.18 0.14
C LYS A 188 8.27 4.55 0.57
N ILE A 189 7.75 5.64 0.01
CA ILE A 189 8.16 7.01 0.36
C ILE A 189 7.74 7.33 1.78
N ILE A 190 6.49 7.02 2.16
CA ILE A 190 6.00 7.21 3.53
C ILE A 190 6.90 6.49 4.52
N VAL A 191 7.20 5.21 4.28
CA VAL A 191 8.11 4.42 5.13
C VAL A 191 9.50 5.04 5.15
N GLY A 192 10.04 5.49 4.02
CA GLY A 192 11.34 6.14 3.95
C GLY A 192 11.42 7.42 4.79
N VAL A 193 10.37 8.25 4.75
CA VAL A 193 10.25 9.48 5.54
C VAL A 193 10.13 9.16 7.04
N VAL A 194 9.30 8.19 7.41
CA VAL A 194 9.16 7.73 8.81
C VAL A 194 10.48 7.17 9.34
N LEU A 195 11.20 6.37 8.54
CA LEU A 195 12.50 5.84 8.90
C LEU A 195 13.53 6.95 9.11
N HIS A 196 13.57 7.95 8.21
CA HIS A 196 14.47 9.09 8.34
C HIS A 196 14.21 9.86 9.63
N VAL A 197 12.95 10.23 9.89
CA VAL A 197 12.59 10.96 11.11
C VAL A 197 12.88 10.13 12.35
N THR A 198 12.63 8.82 12.34
CA THR A 198 12.97 7.92 13.44
C THR A 198 14.47 7.84 13.69
N GLU A 199 15.28 7.89 12.63
CA GLU A 199 16.75 7.86 12.71
C GLU A 199 17.31 9.12 13.34
N GLU A 200 16.71 10.28 13.08
CA GLU A 200 17.15 11.56 13.63
C GLU A 200 16.71 11.81 15.08
N MET A 201 15.85 10.94 15.65
CA MET A 201 15.43 11.05 17.05
C MET A 201 16.53 10.59 18.00
N ASP A 202 16.84 11.41 19.00
CA ASP A 202 17.74 11.05 20.09
C ASP A 202 17.09 10.06 21.08
N GLU A 203 17.92 9.30 21.80
CA GLU A 203 17.46 8.31 22.80
C GLU A 203 16.71 8.94 23.99
N GLY A 204 16.85 10.26 24.21
CA GLY A 204 16.20 11.01 25.28
C GLY A 204 14.91 11.75 24.87
N ILE A 205 14.40 11.54 23.66
CA ILE A 205 13.18 12.22 23.17
C ILE A 205 11.96 11.85 24.04
N THR A 206 11.12 12.83 24.36
CA THR A 206 9.88 12.57 25.10
C THR A 206 8.88 11.83 24.22
N ALA A 207 8.00 11.02 24.84
CA ALA A 207 6.97 10.29 24.11
C ALA A 207 6.06 11.21 23.28
N ALA A 208 5.71 12.39 23.82
CA ALA A 208 4.89 13.39 23.13
C ALA A 208 5.59 13.97 21.89
N GLU A 209 6.88 14.32 22.00
CA GLU A 209 7.63 14.85 20.86
C GLU A 209 7.89 13.77 19.80
N ARG A 210 8.12 12.52 20.23
CA ARG A 210 8.22 11.37 19.34
C ARG A 210 6.92 11.15 18.55
N SER A 211 5.77 11.17 19.23
CA SER A 211 4.45 11.05 18.62
C SER A 211 4.23 12.16 17.59
N ARG A 212 4.50 13.42 17.96
CA ARG A 212 4.34 14.59 17.10
C ARG A 212 5.18 14.47 15.81
N ARG A 213 6.45 14.07 15.94
CA ARG A 213 7.35 13.92 14.79
C ARG A 213 6.94 12.75 13.88
N LEU A 214 6.47 11.64 14.44
CA LEU A 214 5.98 10.51 13.63
C LEU A 214 4.67 10.82 12.90
N ASP A 215 3.73 11.54 13.52
CA ASP A 215 2.52 12.04 12.86
C ASP A 215 2.89 12.93 11.67
N GLN A 216 3.76 13.91 11.91
CA GLN A 216 4.26 14.81 10.87
C GLN A 216 4.96 14.02 9.75
N ALA A 217 5.78 13.02 10.08
CA ALA A 217 6.47 12.18 9.10
C ALA A 217 5.51 11.39 8.21
N LEU A 218 4.44 10.81 8.77
CA LEU A 218 3.44 10.09 7.98
C LEU A 218 2.73 11.01 6.98
N ARG A 219 2.33 12.20 7.44
CA ARG A 219 1.64 13.20 6.61
C ARG A 219 2.54 13.78 5.54
N LEU A 220 3.77 14.17 5.89
CA LEU A 220 4.77 14.63 4.92
C LEU A 220 5.12 13.55 3.90
N GLY A 221 5.27 12.30 4.35
CA GLY A 221 5.56 11.17 3.48
C GLY A 221 4.45 10.92 2.46
N TYR A 222 3.19 11.04 2.89
CA TYR A 222 2.03 10.97 2.00
C TYR A 222 2.03 12.15 1.02
N SER A 223 2.07 13.38 1.52
CA SER A 223 1.99 14.60 0.72
C SER A 223 3.09 14.67 -0.35
N TYR A 224 4.34 14.37 0.03
CA TYR A 224 5.44 14.32 -0.92
C TYR A 224 5.30 13.12 -1.87
N GLY A 225 4.87 11.97 -1.36
CA GLY A 225 4.72 10.75 -2.13
C GLY A 225 3.68 10.84 -3.24
N LEU A 226 2.63 11.68 -3.10
CA LEU A 226 1.60 11.91 -4.12
C LEU A 226 2.14 12.42 -5.45
N THR A 227 3.31 13.05 -5.45
CA THR A 227 3.97 13.53 -6.67
C THR A 227 4.29 12.39 -7.63
N TYR A 228 4.49 11.16 -7.14
CA TYR A 228 4.74 10.01 -8.02
C TYR A 228 3.49 9.59 -8.83
N PRO A 229 2.37 9.19 -8.21
CA PRO A 229 1.20 8.78 -8.99
C PRO A 229 0.58 9.92 -9.80
N PHE A 230 0.57 11.15 -9.27
CA PHE A 230 -0.21 12.23 -9.90
C PHE A 230 0.60 13.25 -10.67
N VAL A 231 1.91 13.33 -10.49
CA VAL A 231 2.77 14.18 -11.34
C VAL A 231 3.60 13.32 -12.29
N ASP A 232 4.43 12.43 -11.76
CA ASP A 232 5.38 11.62 -12.54
C ASP A 232 4.66 10.62 -13.46
N ASP A 233 4.00 9.61 -12.87
CA ASP A 233 3.35 8.52 -13.61
C ASP A 233 2.21 9.06 -14.51
N LEU A 234 1.47 10.09 -14.07
CA LEU A 234 0.37 10.66 -14.87
C LEU A 234 0.87 11.39 -16.12
N LEU A 235 1.91 12.23 -16.00
CA LEU A 235 2.46 12.95 -17.16
C LEU A 235 3.19 12.01 -18.13
N ASP A 236 3.73 10.90 -17.63
CA ASP A 236 4.37 9.87 -18.47
C ASP A 236 3.35 8.93 -19.14
N SER A 237 2.16 8.80 -18.56
CA SER A 237 1.07 7.98 -19.12
C SER A 237 0.46 8.55 -20.41
N GLN A 238 -0.39 7.77 -21.08
CA GLN A 238 -1.19 8.22 -22.23
C GLN A 238 -2.59 8.71 -21.84
N ILE A 239 -2.86 8.91 -20.54
CA ILE A 239 -4.19 9.32 -20.04
C ILE A 239 -4.53 10.76 -20.44
N LEU A 240 -3.56 11.67 -20.28
CA LEU A 240 -3.71 13.08 -20.65
C LEU A 240 -3.33 13.28 -22.12
N THR A 241 -4.15 14.02 -22.85
CA THR A 241 -3.81 14.49 -24.20
C THR A 241 -2.61 15.45 -24.14
N ALA A 242 -1.94 15.70 -25.28
CA ALA A 242 -0.82 16.63 -25.33
C ALA A 242 -1.18 18.03 -24.79
N VAL A 243 -2.40 18.51 -25.09
CA VAL A 243 -2.91 19.81 -24.60
C VAL A 243 -3.18 19.78 -23.10
N GLU A 244 -3.72 18.68 -22.57
CA GLU A 244 -3.90 18.49 -21.12
C GLU A 244 -2.56 18.38 -20.38
N LYS A 245 -1.57 17.68 -20.93
CA LYS A 245 -0.21 17.61 -20.36
C LYS A 245 0.43 18.98 -20.28
N THR A 246 0.32 19.80 -21.32
CA THR A 246 0.83 21.18 -21.28
C THR A 246 0.12 22.01 -20.21
N GLN A 247 -1.23 22.00 -20.16
CA GLN A 247 -1.98 22.71 -19.12
C GLN A 247 -1.58 22.24 -17.71
N TYR A 248 -1.43 20.93 -17.51
CA TYR A 248 -1.06 20.35 -16.22
C TYR A 248 0.38 20.72 -15.81
N SER A 249 1.33 20.64 -16.73
CA SER A 249 2.71 21.06 -16.48
C SER A 249 2.80 22.55 -16.14
N GLU A 250 2.03 23.42 -16.80
CA GLU A 250 1.98 24.85 -16.45
C GLU A 250 1.42 25.11 -15.06
N LEU A 251 0.40 24.36 -14.62
CA LEU A 251 -0.15 24.49 -13.26
C LEU A 251 0.92 24.17 -12.20
N ILE A 252 1.62 23.05 -12.37
CA ILE A 252 2.70 22.63 -11.47
C ILE A 252 3.83 23.66 -11.50
N ARG A 253 4.27 24.07 -12.70
CA ARG A 253 5.34 25.06 -12.86
C ARG A 253 4.99 26.37 -12.16
N THR A 254 3.77 26.86 -12.35
CA THR A 254 3.27 28.08 -11.71
C THR A 254 3.23 27.94 -10.18
N ALA A 255 2.79 26.79 -9.66
CA ALA A 255 2.78 26.53 -8.22
C ALA A 255 4.18 26.58 -7.61
N LEU A 256 5.15 25.95 -8.28
CA LEU A 256 6.55 25.93 -7.83
C LEU A 256 7.23 27.30 -7.95
N LEU A 257 6.91 28.09 -8.98
CA LEU A 257 7.47 29.43 -9.19
C LEU A 257 6.90 30.48 -8.24
N THR A 258 5.59 30.42 -7.98
CA THR A 258 4.89 31.44 -7.18
C THR A 258 4.78 31.06 -5.70
N GLY A 259 5.03 29.80 -5.35
CA GLY A 259 4.82 29.27 -4.00
C GLY A 259 3.34 29.17 -3.62
N ASN A 260 2.41 29.27 -4.57
CA ASN A 260 0.96 29.23 -4.36
C ASN A 260 0.28 28.38 -5.44
N VAL A 261 -0.68 27.56 -5.05
CA VAL A 261 -1.37 26.68 -6.01
C VAL A 261 -2.37 27.50 -6.85
N PRO A 262 -2.22 27.54 -8.19
CA PRO A 262 -3.14 28.27 -9.05
C PRO A 262 -4.52 27.61 -9.08
N GLN A 263 -5.56 28.41 -9.31
CA GLN A 263 -6.91 27.89 -9.57
C GLN A 263 -6.94 27.11 -10.89
N LEU A 264 -7.73 26.03 -10.94
CA LEU A 264 -7.76 25.09 -12.08
C LEU A 264 -8.18 25.73 -13.43
N GLY A 265 -8.85 26.89 -13.40
CA GLY A 265 -9.23 27.64 -14.60
C GLY A 265 -10.14 26.85 -15.56
N GLY A 266 -10.15 27.24 -16.83
CA GLY A 266 -10.85 26.48 -17.87
C GLY A 266 -10.00 25.31 -18.35
N TRP A 267 -10.50 24.07 -18.22
CA TRP A 267 -9.80 22.87 -18.65
C TRP A 267 -10.19 22.45 -20.07
N GLN A 268 -9.21 22.41 -20.98
CA GLN A 268 -9.42 21.92 -22.34
C GLN A 268 -9.07 20.43 -22.42
N GLY A 269 -10.06 19.56 -22.16
CA GLY A 269 -9.88 18.12 -22.24
C GLY A 269 -11.00 17.32 -21.58
N GLY A 270 -10.99 16.00 -21.79
CA GLY A 270 -12.02 15.08 -21.27
C GLY A 270 -11.81 14.68 -19.80
N ASN A 271 -10.62 14.91 -19.23
CA ASN A 271 -10.24 14.40 -17.91
C ASN A 271 -10.52 15.36 -16.73
N MET A 272 -11.43 16.34 -16.89
CA MET A 272 -11.68 17.39 -15.89
C MET A 272 -11.96 16.85 -14.48
N ARG A 273 -12.77 15.79 -14.34
CA ARG A 273 -13.10 15.21 -13.02
C ARG A 273 -11.87 14.63 -12.31
N LEU A 274 -11.03 13.89 -13.05
CA LEU A 274 -9.78 13.34 -12.54
C LEU A 274 -8.85 14.47 -12.09
N ILE A 275 -8.70 15.49 -12.93
CA ILE A 275 -7.82 16.62 -12.66
C ILE A 275 -8.31 17.46 -11.49
N GLN A 276 -9.61 17.61 -11.30
CA GLN A 276 -10.18 18.31 -10.14
C GLN A 276 -9.88 17.59 -8.81
N TYR A 277 -9.99 16.26 -8.79
CA TYR A 277 -9.59 15.45 -7.64
C TYR A 277 -8.09 15.61 -7.35
N ILE A 278 -7.25 15.41 -8.38
CA ILE A 278 -5.79 15.49 -8.27
C ILE A 278 -5.36 16.88 -7.81
N HIS A 279 -5.95 17.93 -8.37
CA HIS A 279 -5.66 19.31 -8.00
C HIS A 279 -5.99 19.57 -6.53
N THR A 280 -7.11 19.05 -6.03
CA THR A 280 -7.51 19.20 -4.62
C THR A 280 -6.51 18.49 -3.70
N GLU A 281 -6.21 17.22 -3.96
CA GLU A 281 -5.25 16.43 -3.16
C GLU A 281 -3.84 17.03 -3.18
N LEU A 282 -3.33 17.41 -4.36
CA LEU A 282 -2.01 18.03 -4.46
C LEU A 282 -2.00 19.43 -3.85
N SER A 283 -3.11 20.17 -3.86
CA SER A 283 -3.20 21.48 -3.18
C SER A 283 -3.07 21.33 -1.68
N GLU A 284 -3.80 20.39 -1.08
CA GLU A 284 -3.70 20.08 0.37
C GLU A 284 -2.29 19.63 0.73
N ALA A 285 -1.70 18.74 -0.08
CA ALA A 285 -0.35 18.26 0.12
C ALA A 285 0.69 19.39 0.05
N PHE A 286 0.56 20.27 -0.94
CA PHE A 286 1.44 21.42 -1.15
C PHE A 286 1.40 22.38 0.04
N GLU A 287 0.21 22.78 0.50
CA GLU A 287 0.05 23.68 1.64
C GLU A 287 0.53 23.01 2.94
N TYR A 288 0.31 21.71 3.13
CA TYR A 288 0.82 20.98 4.28
C TYR A 288 2.35 20.98 4.32
N ILE A 289 3.01 20.67 3.19
CA ILE A 289 4.48 20.69 3.09
C ILE A 289 5.02 22.10 3.37
N LYS A 290 4.40 23.13 2.80
CA LYS A 290 4.76 24.53 3.00
C LYS A 290 4.64 24.93 4.48
N ALA A 291 3.52 24.62 5.13
CA ALA A 291 3.26 24.95 6.53
C ALA A 291 4.21 24.22 7.51
N ALA A 292 4.67 23.02 7.15
CA ALA A 292 5.59 22.22 7.96
C ALA A 292 7.04 22.72 7.93
N GLN A 293 7.40 23.63 7.03
CA GLN A 293 8.77 24.10 6.81
C GLN A 293 9.00 25.52 7.34
N ASN A 294 10.23 25.81 7.74
CA ASN A 294 10.68 27.18 8.03
C ASN A 294 10.96 27.97 6.72
N PRO A 295 11.07 29.32 6.76
CA PRO A 295 11.21 30.13 5.54
C PRO A 295 12.44 29.81 4.67
N GLU A 296 13.57 29.45 5.29
CA GLU A 296 14.80 29.08 4.57
C GLU A 296 14.64 27.73 3.86
N ALA A 297 14.05 26.74 4.56
CA ALA A 297 13.72 25.43 4.01
C ALA A 297 12.71 25.52 2.86
N GLN A 298 11.71 26.42 2.95
CA GLN A 298 10.72 26.63 1.89
C GLN A 298 11.36 27.10 0.59
N SER A 299 12.28 28.08 0.64
CA SER A 299 12.98 28.55 -0.56
C SER A 299 13.79 27.42 -1.21
N SER A 300 14.48 26.62 -0.38
CA SER A 300 15.21 25.44 -0.83
C SER A 300 14.29 24.39 -1.45
N PHE A 301 13.17 24.06 -0.80
CA PHE A 301 12.19 23.09 -1.28
C PHE A 301 11.60 23.48 -2.63
N PHE A 302 11.11 24.71 -2.78
CA PHE A 302 10.52 25.17 -4.05
C PHE A 302 11.57 25.23 -5.15
N GLY A 303 12.76 25.74 -4.85
CA GLY A 303 13.88 25.76 -5.78
C GLY A 303 14.25 24.37 -6.28
N GLN A 304 14.49 23.42 -5.36
CA GLN A 304 14.86 22.05 -5.72
C GLN A 304 13.73 21.29 -6.43
N SER A 305 12.48 21.52 -6.04
CA SER A 305 11.31 20.93 -6.70
C SER A 305 11.14 21.47 -8.11
N TYR A 306 11.37 22.76 -8.33
CA TYR A 306 11.38 23.37 -9.66
C TYR A 306 12.51 22.79 -10.53
N VAL A 307 13.73 22.66 -9.98
CA VAL A 307 14.85 22.04 -10.70
C VAL A 307 14.53 20.61 -11.11
N PHE A 308 13.99 19.82 -10.19
CA PHE A 308 13.57 18.45 -10.46
C PHE A 308 12.52 18.39 -11.57
N PHE A 309 11.43 19.15 -11.42
CA PHE A 309 10.31 19.14 -12.36
C PHE A 309 10.73 19.63 -13.75
N GLN A 310 11.46 20.73 -13.85
CA GLN A 310 11.92 21.28 -15.12
C GLN A 310 12.89 20.33 -15.84
N ALA A 311 13.78 19.65 -15.10
CA ALA A 311 14.67 18.64 -15.67
C ALA A 311 13.90 17.42 -16.21
N GLN A 312 12.85 16.95 -15.51
CA GLN A 312 11.98 15.87 -15.99
C GLN A 312 11.17 16.28 -17.23
N ASP A 313 10.57 17.47 -17.21
CA ASP A 313 9.76 17.99 -18.32
C ASP A 313 10.60 18.16 -19.60
N THR A 314 11.86 18.61 -19.45
CA THR A 314 12.84 18.68 -20.55
C THR A 314 13.19 17.30 -21.11
N ASP A 315 13.24 16.28 -20.27
CA ASP A 315 13.57 14.90 -20.68
C ASP A 315 12.39 14.22 -21.39
N ARG A 316 11.16 14.47 -20.92
CA ARG A 316 9.92 13.85 -21.39
C ARG A 316 9.60 14.13 -22.86
N VAL A 317 10.01 15.29 -23.38
CA VAL A 317 9.77 15.67 -24.79
C VAL A 317 10.80 15.10 -25.76
N LYS A 318 11.81 14.37 -25.26
CA LYS A 318 12.84 13.80 -26.13
C LYS A 318 12.31 12.61 -26.92
N ARG A 319 12.85 12.42 -28.12
CA ARG A 319 12.50 11.30 -28.99
C ARG A 319 13.74 10.58 -29.48
N LEU A 320 13.74 9.25 -29.39
CA LEU A 320 14.91 8.46 -29.73
C LEU A 320 15.28 8.53 -31.23
N ASP A 321 14.36 8.95 -32.09
CA ASP A 321 14.57 9.14 -33.53
C ASP A 321 15.29 10.45 -33.90
N LYS A 322 15.46 11.38 -32.96
CA LYS A 322 16.20 12.64 -33.17
C LYS A 322 17.69 12.38 -32.94
N ALA A 323 18.50 12.50 -34.00
CA ALA A 323 19.90 12.06 -34.01
C ALA A 323 20.94 13.13 -33.56
N ASP A 324 20.52 14.36 -33.29
CA ASP A 324 21.41 15.52 -33.07
C ASP A 324 21.47 16.00 -31.60
N TYR A 325 21.01 15.19 -30.63
CA TYR A 325 21.18 15.56 -29.22
C TYR A 325 22.66 15.67 -28.83
N THR A 326 23.04 16.71 -28.09
CA THR A 326 24.39 16.83 -27.53
C THR A 326 24.55 15.92 -26.31
N ASN A 327 25.79 15.66 -25.88
CA ASN A 327 25.99 14.92 -24.66
C ASN A 327 25.43 15.67 -23.44
N GLU A 328 25.52 17.01 -23.42
CA GLU A 328 24.96 17.84 -22.36
C GLU A 328 23.44 17.69 -22.28
N GLU A 329 22.75 17.69 -23.42
CA GLU A 329 21.30 17.46 -23.47
C GLU A 329 20.92 16.07 -22.92
N LEU A 330 21.79 15.06 -23.07
CA LEU A 330 21.56 13.71 -22.56
C LEU A 330 21.85 13.56 -21.06
N TYR A 331 22.93 14.18 -20.54
CA TYR A 331 23.41 13.92 -19.19
C TYR A 331 23.01 14.99 -18.16
N ILE A 332 22.91 16.27 -18.54
CA ILE A 332 22.63 17.34 -17.57
C ILE A 332 21.24 17.20 -16.92
N PRO A 333 20.15 16.99 -17.67
CA PRO A 333 18.84 16.75 -17.06
C PRO A 333 18.82 15.52 -16.15
N VAL A 334 19.59 14.48 -16.50
CA VAL A 334 19.75 13.25 -15.72
C VAL A 334 20.45 13.52 -14.39
N ILE A 335 21.50 14.34 -14.38
CA ILE A 335 22.17 14.79 -13.14
C ILE A 335 21.21 15.61 -12.28
N LEU A 336 20.49 16.58 -12.87
CA LEU A 336 19.57 17.45 -12.15
C LEU A 336 18.40 16.67 -11.53
N LYS A 337 17.68 15.85 -12.31
CA LYS A 337 16.53 15.09 -11.79
C LYS A 337 16.97 14.11 -10.69
N SER A 338 18.09 13.40 -10.89
CA SER A 338 18.53 12.40 -9.92
C SER A 338 19.08 13.01 -8.63
N SER A 339 19.74 14.18 -8.68
CA SER A 339 20.24 14.86 -7.49
C SER A 339 19.13 15.59 -6.73
N SER A 340 18.27 16.34 -7.43
CA SER A 340 17.23 17.14 -6.80
C SER A 340 16.17 16.29 -6.08
N SER A 341 15.81 15.09 -6.57
CA SER A 341 14.84 14.22 -5.87
C SER A 341 15.19 13.98 -4.39
N ARG A 342 16.47 13.78 -4.09
CA ARG A 342 16.97 13.55 -2.72
C ARG A 342 17.05 14.84 -1.90
N LEU A 343 17.43 15.94 -2.55
CA LEU A 343 17.46 17.26 -1.91
C LEU A 343 16.06 17.73 -1.53
N VAL A 344 15.06 17.47 -2.40
CA VAL A 344 13.65 17.73 -2.11
C VAL A 344 13.20 16.92 -0.89
N ALA A 345 13.40 15.60 -0.90
CA ALA A 345 12.99 14.74 0.23
C ALA A 345 13.58 15.21 1.58
N ARG A 346 14.83 15.69 1.61
CA ARG A 346 15.44 16.25 2.83
C ARG A 346 14.87 17.60 3.22
N SER A 347 14.65 18.50 2.26
CA SER A 347 14.05 19.81 2.54
C SER A 347 12.64 19.69 3.14
N VAL A 348 11.88 18.67 2.71
CA VAL A 348 10.59 18.31 3.30
C VAL A 348 10.72 17.91 4.77
N LEU A 349 11.82 17.25 5.14
CA LEU A 349 12.06 16.70 6.47
C LEU A 349 12.67 17.70 7.47
N GLY A 350 13.20 18.83 7.00
CA GLY A 350 13.83 19.84 7.87
C GLY A 350 15.10 19.34 8.58
N ALA A 351 15.75 18.31 8.03
CA ALA A 351 16.94 17.69 8.60
C ALA A 351 18.11 18.70 8.74
N PRO A 352 18.90 18.67 9.83
CA PRO A 352 20.01 19.60 10.05
C PRO A 352 21.04 19.54 8.92
N GLU A 353 21.69 20.66 8.58
CA GLU A 353 22.77 20.65 7.60
C GLU A 353 23.98 19.87 8.14
N ASP A 354 24.37 18.81 7.43
CA ASP A 354 25.61 18.07 7.64
C ASP A 354 26.64 18.60 6.63
N GLU A 355 27.84 18.97 7.10
CA GLU A 355 28.91 19.50 6.25
C GLU A 355 29.17 18.55 5.06
N GLY A 356 28.96 19.07 3.85
CA GLY A 356 29.16 18.34 2.60
C GLY A 356 28.01 17.39 2.21
N PHE A 357 26.89 17.31 2.95
CA PHE A 357 25.74 16.46 2.56
C PHE A 357 25.17 16.85 1.20
N ALA A 358 25.00 18.15 0.95
CA ALA A 358 24.44 18.65 -0.31
C ALA A 358 25.31 18.21 -1.50
N ASP A 359 26.63 18.23 -1.34
CA ASP A 359 27.58 17.79 -2.35
C ASP A 359 27.59 16.26 -2.49
N ARG A 360 27.63 15.51 -1.38
CA ARG A 360 27.53 14.04 -1.39
C ARG A 360 26.29 13.59 -2.16
N THR A 361 25.14 14.19 -1.84
CA THR A 361 23.84 13.85 -2.45
C THR A 361 23.78 14.25 -3.91
N PHE A 362 24.29 15.43 -4.24
CA PHE A 362 24.33 15.93 -5.60
C PHE A 362 25.16 15.01 -6.52
N PHE A 363 26.38 14.67 -6.10
CA PHE A 363 27.28 13.83 -6.89
C PHE A 363 26.82 12.37 -6.95
N PHE A 364 26.12 11.88 -5.93
CA PHE A 364 25.61 10.51 -5.87
C PHE A 364 24.39 10.28 -6.79
N GLY A 365 23.63 11.33 -7.15
CA GLY A 365 22.38 11.19 -7.91
C GLY A 365 22.52 10.35 -9.17
N ILE A 366 23.46 10.73 -10.03
CA ILE A 366 23.71 10.09 -11.33
C ILE A 366 24.20 8.63 -11.22
N TYR A 367 24.84 8.25 -10.10
CA TYR A 367 25.29 6.87 -9.88
C TYR A 367 24.12 5.87 -9.94
N ASN A 368 23.03 6.17 -9.23
CA ASN A 368 21.86 5.28 -9.26
C ASN A 368 21.12 5.39 -10.58
N GLN A 369 20.97 6.59 -11.14
CA GLN A 369 20.24 6.78 -12.39
C GLN A 369 20.88 5.98 -13.53
N LEU A 370 22.21 6.03 -13.69
CA LEU A 370 22.90 5.22 -14.70
C LEU A 370 22.83 3.71 -14.42
N ALA A 371 22.75 3.30 -13.15
CA ALA A 371 22.59 1.89 -12.80
C ALA A 371 21.18 1.39 -13.15
N ASP A 372 20.16 2.22 -12.91
CA ASP A 372 18.76 1.93 -13.22
C ASP A 372 18.54 1.97 -14.74
N ASP A 373 19.01 2.99 -15.46
CA ASP A 373 18.94 3.08 -16.93
C ASP A 373 19.63 1.88 -17.61
N PHE A 374 20.75 1.38 -17.07
CA PHE A 374 21.39 0.16 -17.57
C PHE A 374 20.55 -1.09 -17.31
N ALA A 375 19.89 -1.13 -16.15
CA ALA A 375 19.01 -2.24 -15.79
C ALA A 375 17.71 -2.23 -16.60
N ASP A 376 17.20 -1.08 -17.03
CA ASP A 376 15.91 -0.99 -17.73
C ASP A 376 16.07 -0.75 -19.24
N MET A 377 17.31 -0.64 -19.72
CA MET A 377 17.72 -0.40 -21.11
C MET A 377 16.94 -1.16 -22.20
N ASP A 378 16.68 -2.46 -22.02
CA ASP A 378 15.95 -3.26 -23.02
C ASP A 378 14.46 -2.88 -23.09
N GLN A 379 13.88 -2.44 -21.97
CA GLN A 379 12.50 -1.96 -21.89
C GLN A 379 12.42 -0.52 -22.40
N ASP A 380 13.31 0.36 -21.95
CA ASP A 380 13.40 1.75 -22.42
C ASP A 380 13.56 1.85 -23.93
N MET A 381 14.36 0.95 -24.52
CA MET A 381 14.54 0.86 -25.97
C MET A 381 13.24 0.50 -26.70
N LYS A 382 12.41 -0.38 -26.12
CA LYS A 382 11.09 -0.74 -26.70
C LYS A 382 10.10 0.40 -26.58
N ASP A 383 10.16 1.13 -25.48
CA ASP A 383 9.27 2.25 -25.19
C ASP A 383 9.70 3.54 -25.91
N GLY A 384 10.87 3.53 -26.57
CA GLY A 384 11.43 4.67 -27.28
C GLY A 384 11.94 5.78 -26.36
N ALA A 385 12.18 5.45 -25.09
CA ALA A 385 12.65 6.39 -24.08
C ALA A 385 14.11 6.79 -24.36
N VAL A 386 14.41 8.09 -24.24
CA VAL A 386 15.76 8.63 -24.45
C VAL A 386 16.50 8.64 -23.12
N THR A 387 17.33 7.62 -22.91
CA THR A 387 18.29 7.56 -21.81
C THR A 387 19.71 7.63 -22.39
N PRO A 388 20.73 7.95 -21.57
CA PRO A 388 22.12 7.88 -22.03
C PRO A 388 22.48 6.52 -22.66
N TYR A 389 21.93 5.42 -22.14
CA TYR A 389 22.17 4.08 -22.66
C TYR A 389 21.43 3.80 -23.97
N THR A 390 20.13 4.09 -24.07
CA THR A 390 19.37 3.83 -25.30
C THR A 390 19.87 4.68 -26.46
N TYR A 391 20.18 5.96 -26.20
CA TYR A 391 20.71 6.87 -27.21
C TYR A 391 22.10 6.44 -27.71
N TYR A 392 23.00 6.06 -26.79
CA TYR A 392 24.31 5.55 -27.17
C TYR A 392 24.20 4.27 -28.01
N LEU A 393 23.35 3.32 -27.61
CA LEU A 393 23.14 2.09 -28.38
C LEU A 393 22.67 2.37 -29.81
N GLN A 394 21.76 3.33 -29.99
CA GLN A 394 21.21 3.72 -31.28
C GLN A 394 22.27 4.38 -32.19
N TYR A 395 23.07 5.31 -31.66
CA TYR A 395 23.89 6.22 -32.49
C TYR A 395 25.41 6.08 -32.36
N HIS A 396 25.96 5.29 -31.44
CA HIS A 396 27.42 5.22 -31.18
C HIS A 396 28.29 4.88 -32.40
N ARG A 397 27.73 4.22 -33.43
CA ARG A 397 28.47 3.89 -34.66
C ARG A 397 28.61 5.09 -35.60
N GLU A 398 27.63 5.98 -35.59
CA GLU A 398 27.55 7.15 -36.47
C GLU A 398 28.12 8.40 -35.77
N ARG A 399 28.06 8.41 -34.44
CA ARG A 399 28.45 9.54 -33.59
C ARG A 399 29.55 9.16 -32.59
N PRO A 400 30.83 9.14 -33.02
CA PRO A 400 31.95 8.72 -32.19
C PRO A 400 32.27 9.66 -31.03
N GLU A 401 31.75 10.89 -31.06
CA GLU A 401 31.89 11.89 -30.00
C GLU A 401 30.93 11.68 -28.81
N LEU A 402 30.01 10.72 -28.89
CA LEU A 402 29.13 10.39 -27.78
C LEU A 402 29.91 9.80 -26.61
N ILE A 403 29.65 10.31 -25.41
CA ILE A 403 30.23 9.78 -24.18
C ILE A 403 29.56 8.46 -23.84
N ASN A 404 30.38 7.43 -23.68
CA ASN A 404 29.93 6.09 -23.30
C ASN A 404 29.36 6.10 -21.86
N PRO A 405 28.06 5.84 -21.66
CA PRO A 405 27.40 5.94 -20.36
C PRO A 405 27.94 4.91 -19.35
N PHE A 406 28.44 3.77 -19.83
CA PHE A 406 29.02 2.75 -18.97
C PHE A 406 30.39 3.16 -18.42
N GLU A 407 31.21 3.83 -19.24
CA GLU A 407 32.48 4.41 -18.79
C GLU A 407 32.25 5.58 -17.84
N LEU A 408 31.25 6.43 -18.14
CA LEU A 408 30.84 7.51 -17.25
C LEU A 408 30.36 6.97 -15.89
N TYR A 409 29.60 5.87 -15.86
CA TYR A 409 29.19 5.20 -14.63
C TYR A 409 30.38 4.81 -13.74
N TRP A 410 31.45 4.27 -14.33
CA TRP A 410 32.67 3.97 -13.58
C TRP A 410 33.43 5.22 -13.14
N ALA A 411 33.50 6.26 -13.97
CA ALA A 411 34.06 7.55 -13.57
C ALA A 411 33.29 8.16 -12.38
N VAL A 412 31.96 8.03 -12.36
CA VAL A 412 31.12 8.45 -11.22
C VAL A 412 31.49 7.67 -9.96
N ILE A 413 31.66 6.34 -10.03
CA ILE A 413 32.08 5.53 -8.88
C ILE A 413 33.47 5.96 -8.38
N ALA A 414 34.43 6.17 -9.28
CA ALA A 414 35.77 6.61 -8.93
C ALA A 414 35.76 7.99 -8.24
N ASN A 415 34.98 8.93 -8.79
CA ASN A 415 34.81 10.25 -8.20
C ASN A 415 34.15 10.19 -6.83
N LEU A 416 33.12 9.36 -6.65
CA LEU A 416 32.47 9.21 -5.35
C LEU A 416 33.44 8.63 -4.32
N ILE A 417 34.17 7.57 -4.64
CA ILE A 417 35.15 6.97 -3.73
C ILE A 417 36.24 7.98 -3.36
N HIS A 418 36.90 8.60 -4.35
CA HIS A 418 38.12 9.38 -4.12
C HIS A 418 37.87 10.86 -3.86
N GLY A 419 36.99 11.49 -4.63
CA GLY A 419 36.73 12.93 -4.60
C GLY A 419 35.66 13.36 -3.61
N VAL A 420 34.70 12.49 -3.29
CA VAL A 420 33.57 12.82 -2.39
C VAL A 420 33.73 12.19 -1.01
N TYR A 421 34.11 10.91 -0.94
CA TYR A 421 34.25 10.16 0.31
C TYR A 421 35.72 9.88 0.70
N ASN A 422 36.67 10.68 0.19
CA ASN A 422 38.07 10.69 0.61
C ASN A 422 38.75 9.30 0.68
N SER A 423 38.43 8.43 -0.27
CA SER A 423 38.92 7.04 -0.37
C SER A 423 38.55 6.14 0.83
N SER A 424 37.43 6.43 1.49
CA SER A 424 36.89 5.61 2.58
C SER A 424 36.79 4.13 2.20
N SER A 425 37.34 3.28 3.07
CA SER A 425 37.39 1.84 2.82
C SER A 425 36.00 1.20 2.78
N LYS A 426 35.10 1.66 3.67
CA LYS A 426 33.71 1.20 3.77
C LYS A 426 32.87 1.63 2.57
N VAL A 427 33.00 2.90 2.15
CA VAL A 427 32.30 3.40 0.95
C VAL A 427 32.75 2.65 -0.29
N ARG A 428 34.06 2.45 -0.47
CA ARG A 428 34.59 1.61 -1.56
C ARG A 428 33.98 0.22 -1.56
N GLU A 429 33.91 -0.45 -0.41
CA GLU A 429 33.29 -1.78 -0.33
C GLU A 429 31.82 -1.74 -0.77
N VAL A 430 31.02 -0.86 -0.18
CA VAL A 430 29.58 -0.78 -0.47
C VAL A 430 29.32 -0.46 -1.94
N MET A 431 30.04 0.50 -2.53
CA MET A 431 29.83 0.91 -3.92
C MET A 431 30.25 -0.17 -4.92
N LEU A 432 31.39 -0.84 -4.69
CA LEU A 432 31.86 -1.92 -5.55
C LEU A 432 31.01 -3.18 -5.40
N ASP A 433 30.58 -3.52 -4.18
CA ASP A 433 29.62 -4.60 -3.93
C ASP A 433 28.33 -4.36 -4.74
N ARG A 434 27.81 -3.12 -4.69
CA ARG A 434 26.58 -2.75 -5.40
C ARG A 434 26.75 -2.81 -6.92
N ALA A 435 27.84 -2.26 -7.45
CA ALA A 435 28.12 -2.27 -8.89
C ALA A 435 28.29 -3.70 -9.44
N ILE A 436 29.10 -4.53 -8.77
CA ILE A 436 29.30 -5.93 -9.18
C ILE A 436 28.01 -6.74 -9.08
N ASN A 437 27.24 -6.56 -8.00
CA ASN A 437 25.95 -7.22 -7.83
C ASN A 437 24.93 -6.80 -8.91
N GLY A 438 24.91 -5.53 -9.29
CA GLY A 438 24.09 -5.03 -10.41
C GLY A 438 24.40 -5.76 -11.71
N LEU A 439 25.69 -5.88 -12.06
CA LEU A 439 26.13 -6.61 -13.26
C LEU A 439 25.83 -8.11 -13.20
N LYS A 440 25.97 -8.74 -12.02
CA LYS A 440 25.58 -10.15 -11.81
C LYS A 440 24.10 -10.36 -12.11
N ARG A 441 23.23 -9.49 -11.58
CA ARG A 441 21.78 -9.54 -11.80
C ARG A 441 21.42 -9.31 -13.26
N PHE A 442 22.06 -8.33 -13.92
CA PHE A 442 21.86 -8.11 -15.34
C PHE A 442 22.19 -9.37 -16.15
N LYS A 443 23.34 -10.01 -15.86
CA LYS A 443 23.74 -11.26 -16.50
C LYS A 443 22.77 -12.42 -16.26
N GLU A 444 22.28 -12.56 -15.03
CA GLU A 444 21.29 -13.59 -14.66
C GLU A 444 19.97 -13.40 -15.42
N ARG A 445 19.51 -12.15 -15.54
CA ARG A 445 18.24 -11.81 -16.20
C ARG A 445 18.31 -11.86 -17.73
N ALA A 446 19.36 -11.29 -18.33
CA ALA A 446 19.52 -11.18 -19.78
C ALA A 446 20.05 -12.48 -20.43
N GLY A 447 20.65 -13.37 -19.64
CA GLY A 447 21.37 -14.53 -20.15
C GLY A 447 22.79 -14.18 -20.60
N ALA A 448 23.65 -15.20 -20.68
CA ALA A 448 25.08 -15.01 -20.90
C ALA A 448 25.42 -14.37 -22.26
N ASP A 449 24.69 -14.73 -23.31
CA ASP A 449 24.97 -14.26 -24.67
C ASP A 449 24.65 -12.78 -24.85
N LYS A 450 23.43 -12.37 -24.45
CA LYS A 450 23.01 -10.96 -24.49
C LYS A 450 23.91 -10.10 -23.61
N TYR A 451 24.22 -10.57 -22.40
CA TYR A 451 25.15 -9.89 -21.51
C TYR A 451 26.51 -9.66 -22.18
N ASN A 452 27.09 -10.69 -22.81
CA ASN A 452 28.38 -10.57 -23.47
C ASN A 452 28.33 -9.64 -24.69
N GLU A 453 27.23 -9.64 -25.45
CA GLU A 453 27.00 -8.70 -26.57
C GLU A 453 26.96 -7.25 -26.07
N THR A 454 26.11 -6.97 -25.08
CA THR A 454 25.99 -5.65 -24.45
C THR A 454 27.33 -5.16 -23.91
N MET A 455 28.05 -6.02 -23.18
CA MET A 455 29.35 -5.65 -22.62
C MET A 455 30.40 -5.40 -23.71
N ARG A 456 30.36 -6.07 -24.87
CA ARG A 456 31.30 -5.78 -25.98
C ARG A 456 31.15 -4.35 -26.49
N ILE A 457 29.92 -3.84 -26.57
CA ILE A 457 29.65 -2.47 -27.00
C ILE A 457 30.20 -1.48 -25.96
N PHE A 458 29.76 -1.63 -24.71
CA PHE A 458 30.05 -0.65 -23.66
C PHE A 458 31.47 -0.68 -23.11
N THR A 459 32.26 -1.72 -23.38
CA THR A 459 33.61 -1.87 -22.81
C THR A 459 34.73 -1.89 -23.84
N ALA A 460 34.43 -1.59 -25.11
CA ALA A 460 35.43 -1.56 -26.17
C ALA A 460 36.62 -0.63 -25.84
N GLY A 461 36.38 0.49 -25.16
CA GLY A 461 37.40 1.44 -24.72
C GLY A 461 38.23 1.01 -23.49
N ILE A 462 37.79 -0.01 -22.74
CA ILE A 462 38.35 -0.40 -21.43
C ILE A 462 38.55 -1.91 -21.26
N PRO A 463 39.31 -2.58 -22.15
CA PRO A 463 39.42 -4.04 -22.16
C PRO A 463 40.05 -4.63 -20.87
N GLU A 464 41.02 -3.94 -20.27
CA GLU A 464 41.70 -4.43 -19.05
C GLU A 464 40.78 -4.38 -17.82
N LEU A 465 40.13 -3.23 -17.59
CA LEU A 465 39.16 -3.08 -16.51
C LEU A 465 37.98 -4.05 -16.69
N ASN A 466 37.48 -4.21 -17.92
CA ASN A 466 36.41 -5.16 -18.19
C ASN A 466 36.83 -6.59 -17.85
N ARG A 467 38.02 -7.07 -18.23
CA ARG A 467 38.50 -8.42 -17.84
C ARG A 467 38.47 -8.61 -16.33
N LEU A 468 38.89 -7.60 -15.57
CA LEU A 468 38.84 -7.63 -14.10
C LEU A 468 37.39 -7.71 -13.61
N VAL A 469 36.53 -6.79 -14.04
CA VAL A 469 35.10 -6.75 -13.69
C VAL A 469 34.41 -8.07 -14.04
N GLN A 470 34.64 -8.63 -15.23
CA GLN A 470 34.08 -9.92 -15.65
C GLN A 470 34.53 -11.07 -14.76
N THR A 471 35.78 -11.04 -14.28
CA THR A 471 36.28 -12.03 -13.32
C THR A 471 35.53 -11.92 -12.01
N LEU A 472 35.28 -10.70 -11.54
CA LEU A 472 34.57 -10.43 -10.29
C LEU A 472 33.08 -10.78 -10.39
N VAL A 473 32.40 -10.40 -11.47
CA VAL A 473 31.00 -10.80 -11.73
C VAL A 473 30.84 -12.32 -11.68
N ARG A 474 31.83 -13.08 -12.18
CA ARG A 474 31.79 -14.55 -12.14
C ARG A 474 32.11 -15.15 -10.78
N LYS A 475 33.06 -14.58 -10.05
CA LYS A 475 33.69 -15.23 -8.88
C LYS A 475 33.40 -14.58 -7.53
N ALA A 476 32.91 -13.35 -7.51
CA ALA A 476 32.65 -12.66 -6.26
C ALA A 476 31.45 -13.30 -5.55
N ASP A 477 31.70 -13.76 -4.33
CA ASP A 477 30.66 -14.22 -3.42
C ASP A 477 30.29 -13.12 -2.44
N GLU A 478 29.12 -13.24 -1.81
CA GLU A 478 28.67 -12.32 -0.77
C GLU A 478 28.63 -10.86 -1.22
N VAL A 479 27.91 -10.55 -2.30
CA VAL A 479 27.65 -9.17 -2.75
C VAL A 479 26.17 -8.80 -2.76
N ASP A 480 25.32 -9.70 -2.24
CA ASP A 480 23.88 -9.49 -2.15
C ASP A 480 23.53 -8.47 -1.05
N PHE A 481 22.38 -7.82 -1.21
CA PHE A 481 21.86 -6.80 -0.30
C PHE A 481 20.44 -7.17 0.14
N PHE A 482 20.13 -6.88 1.40
CA PHE A 482 18.84 -7.10 2.07
C PHE A 482 17.71 -6.26 1.48
N ASP A 483 18.01 -5.11 0.87
CA ASP A 483 17.02 -4.26 0.21
C ASP A 483 16.24 -5.01 -0.90
N LYS A 484 16.92 -5.88 -1.65
CA LYS A 484 16.28 -6.76 -2.63
C LYS A 484 15.31 -7.72 -1.94
N LEU A 485 15.73 -8.34 -0.84
CA LEU A 485 14.92 -9.32 -0.14
C LEU A 485 13.64 -8.69 0.44
N LEU A 486 13.76 -7.50 1.04
CA LEU A 486 12.63 -6.71 1.51
C LEU A 486 11.70 -6.32 0.36
N ARG A 487 12.25 -5.75 -0.71
CA ARG A 487 11.49 -5.34 -1.88
C ARG A 487 10.75 -6.52 -2.50
N ASP A 488 11.43 -7.62 -2.80
CA ASP A 488 10.85 -8.78 -3.46
C ASP A 488 9.72 -9.37 -2.58
N ARG A 489 9.87 -9.38 -1.25
CA ARG A 489 8.80 -9.75 -0.30
C ARG A 489 7.61 -8.80 -0.33
N MET A 490 7.85 -7.49 -0.33
CA MET A 490 6.78 -6.49 -0.45
C MET A 490 6.01 -6.68 -1.76
N VAL A 491 6.71 -6.90 -2.87
CA VAL A 491 6.08 -7.14 -4.18
C VAL A 491 5.23 -8.41 -4.16
N GLU A 492 5.75 -9.50 -3.62
CA GLU A 492 5.01 -10.76 -3.53
C GLU A 492 3.78 -10.65 -2.62
N HIS A 493 3.91 -9.97 -1.48
CA HIS A 493 2.80 -9.73 -0.57
C HIS A 493 1.71 -8.87 -1.21
N LEU A 494 2.06 -7.74 -1.83
CA LEU A 494 1.09 -6.87 -2.51
C LEU A 494 0.36 -7.61 -3.64
N ARG A 495 1.08 -8.41 -4.44
CA ARG A 495 0.45 -9.23 -5.49
C ARG A 495 -0.51 -10.26 -4.90
N ARG A 496 -0.12 -10.93 -3.82
CA ARG A 496 -0.98 -11.91 -3.13
C ARG A 496 -2.22 -11.25 -2.56
N ASP A 497 -2.07 -10.09 -1.93
CA ASP A 497 -3.17 -9.34 -1.34
C ASP A 497 -4.15 -8.84 -2.42
N ALA A 498 -3.63 -8.29 -3.53
CA ALA A 498 -4.44 -7.90 -4.69
C ALA A 498 -5.20 -9.09 -5.30
N GLN A 499 -4.52 -10.22 -5.51
CA GLN A 499 -5.16 -11.45 -6.01
C GLN A 499 -6.26 -11.94 -5.05
N GLN A 500 -6.03 -11.91 -3.74
CA GLN A 500 -7.02 -12.32 -2.74
C GLN A 500 -8.19 -11.34 -2.67
N GLN A 501 -7.97 -10.04 -2.89
CA GLN A 501 -9.02 -9.03 -2.96
C GLN A 501 -9.91 -9.21 -4.21
N GLU A 502 -9.30 -9.57 -5.35
CA GLU A 502 -10.02 -9.94 -6.57
C GLU A 502 -10.85 -11.22 -6.34
N GLU A 503 -10.25 -12.25 -5.74
CA GLU A 503 -10.95 -13.49 -5.38
C GLU A 503 -12.09 -13.25 -4.38
N PHE A 504 -11.89 -12.37 -3.39
CA PHE A 504 -12.93 -11.95 -2.46
C PHE A 504 -14.11 -11.33 -3.20
N SER A 505 -13.84 -10.39 -4.11
CA SER A 505 -14.86 -9.69 -4.89
C SER A 505 -15.62 -10.65 -5.81
N ALA A 506 -14.90 -11.52 -6.52
CA ALA A 506 -15.48 -12.55 -7.38
C ALA A 506 -16.34 -13.54 -6.59
N THR A 507 -15.85 -13.99 -5.43
CA THR A 507 -16.59 -14.90 -4.53
C THR A 507 -17.86 -14.25 -4.01
N PHE A 508 -17.78 -12.99 -3.59
CA PHE A 508 -18.93 -12.23 -3.11
C PHE A 508 -20.00 -12.09 -4.20
N GLN A 509 -19.61 -11.71 -5.42
CA GLN A 509 -20.53 -11.58 -6.56
C GLN A 509 -21.16 -12.91 -6.96
N HIS A 510 -20.35 -13.98 -7.03
CA HIS A 510 -20.83 -15.32 -7.35
C HIS A 510 -21.87 -15.81 -6.34
N ALA A 511 -21.55 -15.73 -5.04
CA ALA A 511 -22.47 -16.13 -3.98
C ALA A 511 -23.75 -15.29 -4.01
N ARG A 512 -23.64 -13.97 -4.23
CA ARG A 512 -24.79 -13.07 -4.36
C ARG A 512 -25.71 -13.47 -5.51
N SER A 513 -25.15 -13.80 -6.67
CA SER A 513 -25.92 -14.24 -7.84
C SER A 513 -26.65 -15.56 -7.57
N LEU A 514 -25.95 -16.55 -6.99
CA LEU A 514 -26.55 -17.83 -6.62
C LEU A 514 -27.73 -17.63 -5.65
N ILE A 515 -27.53 -16.85 -4.60
CA ILE A 515 -28.56 -16.58 -3.59
C ILE A 515 -29.77 -15.89 -4.23
N ASN A 516 -29.55 -14.86 -5.07
CA ASN A 516 -30.64 -14.13 -5.71
C ASN A 516 -31.48 -15.02 -6.64
N ASN A 517 -30.86 -15.97 -7.36
CA ASN A 517 -31.58 -16.89 -8.25
C ASN A 517 -32.51 -17.85 -7.50
N GLU A 518 -32.19 -18.13 -6.24
CA GLU A 518 -32.87 -19.14 -5.45
C GLU A 518 -33.75 -18.54 -4.33
N LEU A 519 -33.75 -17.22 -4.13
CA LEU A 519 -34.37 -16.58 -2.96
C LEU A 519 -35.90 -16.52 -3.05
N LEU A 520 -36.44 -16.31 -4.24
CA LEU A 520 -37.86 -15.97 -4.44
C LEU A 520 -38.78 -17.18 -4.34
N PHE A 521 -39.96 -16.97 -3.79
CA PHE A 521 -40.99 -17.98 -3.72
C PHE A 521 -41.64 -18.18 -5.10
N THR A 522 -41.70 -19.42 -5.57
CA THR A 522 -42.48 -19.77 -6.77
C THR A 522 -43.95 -19.93 -6.41
N ARG A 523 -44.83 -19.24 -7.15
CA ARG A 523 -46.28 -19.42 -7.03
C ARG A 523 -46.66 -20.84 -7.48
N ARG A 524 -47.33 -21.61 -6.62
CA ARG A 524 -47.82 -22.94 -7.01
C ARG A 524 -49.14 -22.77 -7.78
N GLN A 525 -49.28 -23.46 -8.92
CA GLN A 525 -50.56 -23.49 -9.64
C GLN A 525 -51.67 -24.03 -8.72
N GLY A 526 -52.78 -23.31 -8.60
CA GLY A 526 -53.91 -23.66 -7.73
C GLY A 526 -53.86 -23.12 -6.30
N GLN A 527 -52.90 -22.27 -5.93
CA GLN A 527 -52.88 -21.63 -4.60
C GLN A 527 -54.05 -20.64 -4.42
N PRO A 528 -54.68 -20.59 -3.22
CA PRO A 528 -55.71 -19.59 -2.91
C PRO A 528 -55.21 -18.15 -3.12
N ALA A 529 -56.05 -17.28 -3.69
CA ALA A 529 -55.67 -15.91 -4.07
C ALA A 529 -55.02 -15.10 -2.92
N LYS A 530 -55.52 -15.24 -1.68
CA LYS A 530 -54.98 -14.57 -0.48
C LYS A 530 -53.59 -15.07 -0.06
N VAL A 531 -53.27 -16.35 -0.29
CA VAL A 531 -51.93 -16.91 -0.05
C VAL A 531 -50.96 -16.44 -1.14
N GLY A 532 -51.47 -16.25 -2.37
CA GLY A 532 -50.73 -15.57 -3.43
C GLY A 532 -50.29 -14.16 -3.05
N GLN A 533 -51.20 -13.37 -2.46
CA GLN A 533 -50.91 -12.00 -2.04
C GLN A 533 -49.76 -11.87 -1.02
N LEU A 534 -49.69 -12.76 0.00
CA LEU A 534 -48.56 -12.76 0.96
C LEU A 534 -47.24 -13.21 0.33
N THR A 535 -47.30 -14.09 -0.67
CA THR A 535 -46.13 -14.52 -1.42
C THR A 535 -45.58 -13.37 -2.26
N ASP A 536 -46.48 -12.61 -2.89
CA ASP A 536 -46.14 -11.45 -3.72
C ASP A 536 -45.53 -10.33 -2.86
N THR A 537 -46.06 -10.05 -1.66
CA THR A 537 -45.50 -9.03 -0.74
C THR A 537 -44.15 -9.47 -0.15
N ALA A 538 -43.98 -10.75 0.16
CA ALA A 538 -42.69 -11.29 0.59
C ALA A 538 -41.64 -11.17 -0.53
N ASN A 539 -41.99 -11.55 -1.76
CA ASN A 539 -41.10 -11.41 -2.91
C ASN A 539 -40.76 -9.93 -3.19
N TYR A 540 -41.71 -9.00 -3.06
CA TYR A 540 -41.47 -7.56 -3.21
C TYR A 540 -40.31 -7.07 -2.32
N SER A 541 -40.32 -7.44 -1.03
CA SER A 541 -39.26 -7.08 -0.08
C SER A 541 -37.94 -7.83 -0.32
N LEU A 542 -38.02 -9.07 -0.81
CA LEU A 542 -36.85 -9.87 -1.14
C LEU A 542 -36.16 -9.39 -2.41
N GLU A 543 -36.88 -8.91 -3.42
CA GLU A 543 -36.34 -8.45 -4.72
C GLU A 543 -35.54 -7.14 -4.65
N GLY A 544 -35.68 -6.35 -3.59
CA GLY A 544 -34.97 -5.07 -3.45
C GLY A 544 -33.44 -5.21 -3.58
N ASP A 545 -32.76 -4.14 -3.98
CA ASP A 545 -31.30 -4.14 -4.18
C ASP A 545 -30.57 -4.29 -2.83
N ALA A 546 -30.25 -5.55 -2.48
CA ALA A 546 -29.63 -5.90 -1.21
C ALA A 546 -28.22 -6.47 -1.40
N LYS A 547 -27.33 -6.15 -0.46
CA LYS A 547 -25.95 -6.65 -0.42
C LYS A 547 -25.83 -8.17 -0.16
N ARG A 548 -26.84 -8.78 0.49
CA ARG A 548 -26.89 -10.21 0.88
C ARG A 548 -25.73 -10.69 1.74
N MET A 549 -25.13 -9.82 2.57
CA MET A 549 -23.92 -10.17 3.33
C MET A 549 -24.10 -11.41 4.24
N ARG A 550 -25.24 -11.51 4.95
CA ARG A 550 -25.54 -12.61 5.87
C ARG A 550 -25.53 -13.99 5.18
N PRO A 551 -26.36 -14.24 4.14
CA PRO A 551 -26.32 -15.52 3.43
C PRO A 551 -25.02 -15.74 2.64
N ILE A 552 -24.36 -14.69 2.11
CA ILE A 552 -23.04 -14.84 1.48
C ILE A 552 -22.02 -15.38 2.49
N LEU A 553 -22.00 -14.82 3.71
CA LEU A 553 -21.10 -15.26 4.77
C LEU A 553 -21.34 -16.73 5.13
N ALA A 554 -22.59 -17.13 5.30
CA ALA A 554 -22.93 -18.52 5.57
C ALA A 554 -22.55 -19.47 4.41
N TRP A 555 -22.75 -19.03 3.16
CA TRP A 555 -22.34 -19.80 1.98
C TRP A 555 -20.83 -19.99 1.92
N VAL A 556 -20.06 -18.92 2.14
CA VAL A 556 -18.59 -19.01 2.14
C VAL A 556 -18.13 -19.95 3.24
N MET A 557 -18.64 -19.80 4.48
CA MET A 557 -18.28 -20.70 5.58
C MET A 557 -18.62 -22.15 5.25
N GLY A 558 -19.84 -22.44 4.82
CA GLY A 558 -20.22 -23.82 4.50
C GLY A 558 -19.44 -24.40 3.33
N VAL A 559 -19.38 -23.70 2.20
CA VAL A 559 -18.87 -24.26 0.93
C VAL A 559 -17.35 -24.12 0.80
N LYS A 560 -16.78 -22.95 1.14
CA LYS A 560 -15.34 -22.68 0.92
C LYS A 560 -14.47 -23.10 2.10
N VAL A 561 -15.00 -23.08 3.33
CA VAL A 561 -14.23 -23.40 4.54
C VAL A 561 -14.44 -24.85 4.93
N TYR A 562 -15.71 -25.24 5.07
CA TYR A 562 -16.07 -26.59 5.52
C TYR A 562 -16.32 -27.59 4.38
N ASN A 563 -16.19 -27.16 3.12
CA ASN A 563 -16.41 -28.00 1.93
C ASN A 563 -17.78 -28.70 1.91
N LEU A 564 -18.81 -28.08 2.50
CA LEU A 564 -20.19 -28.54 2.41
C LEU A 564 -20.73 -28.36 1.00
N GLU A 565 -21.62 -29.26 0.58
CA GLU A 565 -22.27 -29.16 -0.72
C GLU A 565 -23.17 -27.92 -0.79
N SER A 566 -22.94 -27.05 -1.78
CA SER A 566 -23.71 -25.80 -1.94
C SER A 566 -25.23 -26.03 -2.01
N ALA A 567 -25.68 -27.11 -2.66
CA ALA A 567 -27.10 -27.43 -2.78
C ALA A 567 -27.71 -27.87 -1.44
N ALA A 568 -26.95 -28.54 -0.58
CA ALA A 568 -27.38 -28.94 0.76
C ALA A 568 -27.58 -27.73 1.68
N LEU A 569 -26.78 -26.68 1.48
CA LEU A 569 -26.80 -25.49 2.31
C LEU A 569 -27.90 -24.48 1.93
N LEU A 570 -28.46 -24.59 0.73
CA LEU A 570 -29.40 -23.60 0.20
C LEU A 570 -30.59 -23.25 1.13
N PRO A 571 -31.23 -24.22 1.82
CA PRO A 571 -32.30 -23.90 2.76
C PRO A 571 -31.82 -23.01 3.92
N LEU A 572 -30.60 -23.21 4.42
CA LEU A 572 -30.03 -22.34 5.45
C LEU A 572 -29.85 -20.90 4.94
N LEU A 573 -29.38 -20.73 3.71
CA LEU A 573 -29.15 -19.41 3.12
C LEU A 573 -30.46 -18.64 2.94
N ARG A 574 -31.51 -19.32 2.47
CA ARG A 574 -32.87 -18.76 2.38
C ARG A 574 -33.37 -18.36 3.76
N SER A 575 -33.23 -19.25 4.74
CA SER A 575 -33.65 -19.00 6.12
C SER A 575 -33.04 -17.72 6.69
N LEU A 576 -31.72 -17.55 6.56
CA LEU A 576 -31.02 -16.36 7.06
C LEU A 576 -31.50 -15.07 6.39
N GLU A 577 -31.71 -15.06 5.07
CA GLU A 577 -32.18 -13.87 4.36
C GLU A 577 -33.68 -13.59 4.60
N TYR A 578 -34.50 -14.61 4.80
CA TYR A 578 -35.90 -14.47 5.20
C TYR A 578 -36.04 -13.87 6.59
N MET A 579 -35.27 -14.36 7.57
CA MET A 579 -35.22 -13.79 8.93
C MET A 579 -34.75 -12.34 8.89
N HIS A 580 -33.69 -12.04 8.13
CA HIS A 580 -33.20 -10.67 8.01
C HIS A 580 -34.22 -9.75 7.32
N THR A 581 -34.87 -10.20 6.25
CA THR A 581 -35.87 -9.40 5.55
C THR A 581 -37.09 -9.17 6.43
N ALA A 582 -37.50 -10.17 7.22
CA ALA A 582 -38.55 -10.01 8.23
C ALA A 582 -38.18 -8.96 9.27
N SER A 583 -36.94 -8.99 9.80
CA SER A 583 -36.50 -8.00 10.80
C SER A 583 -36.57 -6.58 10.26
N LEU A 584 -36.15 -6.35 9.01
CA LEU A 584 -36.25 -5.04 8.36
C LEU A 584 -37.71 -4.58 8.19
N ILE A 585 -38.62 -5.47 7.81
CA ILE A 585 -40.04 -5.12 7.64
C ILE A 585 -40.65 -4.62 8.95
N PHE A 586 -40.30 -5.25 10.09
CA PHE A 586 -40.76 -4.80 11.40
C PHE A 586 -40.09 -3.50 11.86
N ASP A 587 -38.79 -3.36 11.62
CA ASP A 587 -37.99 -2.15 11.91
C ASP A 587 -38.54 -0.93 11.16
N ASP A 588 -38.98 -1.13 9.92
CA ASP A 588 -39.52 -0.07 9.05
C ASP A 588 -40.90 0.46 9.50
N LEU A 589 -41.63 -0.22 10.40
CA LEU A 589 -43.02 0.15 10.75
C LEU A 589 -43.13 1.53 11.43
N PRO A 590 -44.32 2.20 11.36
CA PRO A 590 -44.54 3.48 12.02
C PRO A 590 -44.33 3.49 13.54
N SER A 591 -44.48 2.33 14.18
CA SER A 591 -44.24 2.16 15.62
C SER A 591 -42.76 1.99 16.00
N GLN A 592 -41.86 1.95 15.01
CA GLN A 592 -40.41 1.78 15.19
C GLN A 592 -39.68 2.91 14.44
N ASP A 593 -38.92 2.63 13.37
CA ASP A 593 -38.15 3.65 12.65
C ASP A 593 -38.97 4.44 11.63
N ASN A 594 -40.21 4.02 11.33
CA ASN A 594 -41.13 4.68 10.40
C ASN A 594 -40.49 5.05 9.04
N ALA A 595 -39.71 4.12 8.49
CA ALA A 595 -38.93 4.37 7.28
C ALA A 595 -39.81 4.34 6.03
N ALA A 596 -39.74 5.37 5.20
CA ALA A 596 -40.53 5.44 3.96
C ALA A 596 -39.99 4.55 2.83
N THR A 597 -38.66 4.32 2.80
CA THR A 597 -37.99 3.54 1.75
C THR A 597 -36.94 2.59 2.31
N ARG A 598 -36.74 1.46 1.62
CA ARG A 598 -35.75 0.43 1.93
C ARG A 598 -35.28 -0.25 0.65
N ARG A 599 -33.96 -0.44 0.50
CA ARG A 599 -33.35 -1.12 -0.68
C ARG A 599 -33.81 -0.52 -2.04
N GLY A 600 -33.94 0.80 -2.10
CA GLY A 600 -34.36 1.53 -3.30
C GLY A 600 -35.86 1.43 -3.64
N ARG A 601 -36.70 0.87 -2.75
CA ARG A 601 -38.16 0.71 -2.94
C ARG A 601 -38.91 1.32 -1.76
N MET A 602 -40.22 1.57 -1.91
CA MET A 602 -41.08 1.94 -0.78
C MET A 602 -41.15 0.79 0.22
N THR A 603 -41.22 1.09 1.52
CA THR A 603 -41.44 0.05 2.53
C THR A 603 -42.86 -0.52 2.42
N LEU A 604 -43.08 -1.74 2.93
CA LEU A 604 -44.36 -2.43 2.73
C LEU A 604 -45.55 -1.69 3.37
N HIS A 605 -45.33 -1.01 4.49
CA HIS A 605 -46.41 -0.30 5.17
C HIS A 605 -46.84 0.95 4.39
N GLU A 606 -45.89 1.63 3.74
CA GLU A 606 -46.14 2.75 2.82
C GLU A 606 -46.78 2.28 1.50
N ALA A 607 -46.27 1.19 0.92
CA ALA A 607 -46.75 0.68 -0.36
C ALA A 607 -48.14 0.02 -0.26
N GLN A 608 -48.49 -0.51 0.92
CA GLN A 608 -49.77 -1.18 1.16
C GLN A 608 -50.39 -0.79 2.49
N SER A 609 -50.03 -1.47 3.59
CA SER A 609 -50.51 -1.15 4.94
C SER A 609 -49.66 -1.83 6.00
N SER A 610 -49.67 -1.31 7.24
CA SER A 610 -48.97 -1.92 8.38
C SER A 610 -49.41 -3.36 8.64
N ALA A 611 -50.70 -3.67 8.50
CA ALA A 611 -51.22 -5.04 8.69
C ALA A 611 -50.62 -6.03 7.68
N VAL A 612 -50.43 -5.62 6.43
CA VAL A 612 -49.77 -6.46 5.41
C VAL A 612 -48.29 -6.62 5.72
N ALA A 613 -47.62 -5.54 6.13
CA ALA A 613 -46.21 -5.59 6.51
C ALA A 613 -45.97 -6.56 7.69
N GLU A 614 -46.74 -6.44 8.77
CA GLU A 614 -46.67 -7.33 9.94
C GLU A 614 -46.89 -8.80 9.57
N LEU A 615 -47.95 -9.10 8.80
CA LEU A 615 -48.25 -10.46 8.36
C LEU A 615 -47.18 -11.01 7.42
N THR A 616 -46.59 -10.17 6.57
CA THR A 616 -45.49 -10.56 5.67
C THR A 616 -44.22 -10.88 6.46
N GLY A 617 -43.89 -10.06 7.46
CA GLY A 617 -42.78 -10.33 8.37
C GLY A 617 -42.96 -11.66 9.12
N LEU A 618 -44.14 -11.89 9.70
CA LEU A 618 -44.46 -13.17 10.36
C LEU A 618 -44.38 -14.36 9.39
N TYR A 619 -44.91 -14.20 8.17
CA TYR A 619 -44.86 -15.22 7.13
C TYR A 619 -43.41 -15.60 6.78
N LEU A 620 -42.53 -14.62 6.61
CA LEU A 620 -41.10 -14.86 6.34
C LEU A 620 -40.40 -15.59 7.48
N ILE A 621 -40.71 -15.29 8.75
CA ILE A 621 -40.17 -16.03 9.90
C ILE A 621 -40.60 -17.50 9.84
N GLN A 622 -41.88 -17.78 9.60
CA GLN A 622 -42.37 -19.16 9.49
C GLN A 622 -41.73 -19.90 8.31
N LYS A 623 -41.52 -19.21 7.18
CA LYS A 623 -40.78 -19.76 6.03
C LYS A 623 -39.34 -20.07 6.38
N ALA A 624 -38.66 -19.18 7.10
CA ALA A 624 -37.29 -19.39 7.51
C ALA A 624 -37.12 -20.63 8.39
N ILE A 625 -38.03 -20.87 9.33
CA ILE A 625 -38.03 -22.08 10.17
C ILE A 625 -38.31 -23.32 9.31
N GLY A 626 -39.25 -23.22 8.37
CA GLY A 626 -39.53 -24.29 7.42
C GLY A 626 -38.33 -24.68 6.56
N GLU A 627 -37.54 -23.70 6.10
CA GLU A 627 -36.30 -23.94 5.37
C GLU A 627 -35.25 -24.63 6.25
N GLN A 628 -35.09 -24.22 7.53
CA GLN A 628 -34.17 -24.90 8.47
C GLN A 628 -34.58 -26.37 8.68
N ALA A 629 -35.87 -26.63 8.89
CA ALA A 629 -36.40 -27.98 9.03
C ALA A 629 -36.26 -28.82 7.74
N SER A 630 -36.00 -28.17 6.60
CA SER A 630 -35.82 -28.82 5.30
C SER A 630 -34.35 -29.17 4.99
N LEU A 631 -33.42 -29.01 5.95
CA LEU A 631 -32.01 -29.39 5.86
C LEU A 631 -31.79 -30.93 5.94
N HIS A 632 -32.55 -31.69 5.15
CA HIS A 632 -32.63 -33.16 5.15
C HIS A 632 -31.33 -33.90 4.79
N ARG A 633 -30.31 -33.19 4.29
CA ARG A 633 -29.00 -33.75 3.96
C ARG A 633 -28.02 -33.78 5.14
N PHE A 634 -28.44 -33.24 6.29
CA PHE A 634 -27.66 -33.23 7.53
C PHE A 634 -28.33 -34.10 8.59
N LEU A 635 -27.59 -34.46 9.64
CA LEU A 635 -28.11 -35.28 10.73
C LEU A 635 -29.27 -34.57 11.45
N PRO A 636 -30.40 -35.25 11.71
CA PRO A 636 -31.57 -34.65 12.35
C PRO A 636 -31.27 -33.95 13.69
N GLU A 637 -30.42 -34.54 14.52
CA GLU A 637 -29.97 -33.98 15.79
C GLU A 637 -29.19 -32.67 15.61
N THR A 638 -28.35 -32.58 14.58
CA THR A 638 -27.61 -31.37 14.22
C THR A 638 -28.57 -30.29 13.72
N VAL A 639 -29.54 -30.66 12.88
CA VAL A 639 -30.57 -29.73 12.38
C VAL A 639 -31.43 -29.19 13.54
N LEU A 640 -31.83 -30.06 14.47
CA LEU A 640 -32.57 -29.65 15.67
C LEU A 640 -31.76 -28.70 16.55
N ALA A 641 -30.48 -28.99 16.77
CA ALA A 641 -29.57 -28.12 17.50
C ALA A 641 -29.41 -26.74 16.80
N LEU A 642 -29.31 -26.74 15.47
CA LEU A 642 -29.23 -25.52 14.65
C LEU A 642 -30.52 -24.70 14.73
N ILE A 643 -31.70 -25.32 14.67
CA ILE A 643 -32.99 -24.62 14.83
C ILE A 643 -33.09 -24.00 16.23
N ARG A 644 -32.72 -24.75 17.27
CA ARG A 644 -32.67 -24.24 18.65
C ARG A 644 -31.72 -23.06 18.76
N TYR A 645 -30.55 -23.14 18.14
CA TYR A 645 -29.57 -22.06 18.13
C TYR A 645 -30.12 -20.83 17.38
N SER A 646 -30.71 -21.02 16.20
CA SER A 646 -31.36 -19.92 15.46
C SER A 646 -32.47 -19.25 16.25
N ALA A 647 -33.29 -20.01 16.99
CA ALA A 647 -34.35 -19.47 17.82
C ALA A 647 -33.79 -18.61 18.96
N LEU A 648 -32.73 -19.09 19.64
CA LEU A 648 -32.03 -18.31 20.67
C LEU A 648 -31.45 -17.01 20.10
N LYS A 649 -30.80 -17.06 18.94
CA LYS A 649 -30.25 -15.86 18.29
C LYS A 649 -31.34 -14.88 17.87
N ALA A 650 -32.51 -15.37 17.46
CA ALA A 650 -33.67 -14.52 17.16
C ALA A 650 -34.21 -13.83 18.43
N GLU A 651 -34.29 -14.56 19.55
CA GLU A 651 -34.66 -14.00 20.86
C GLU A 651 -33.72 -12.88 21.29
N GLU A 652 -32.41 -13.14 21.24
CA GLU A 652 -31.35 -12.16 21.53
C GLU A 652 -31.45 -10.91 20.62
N MET A 653 -31.75 -11.08 19.33
CA MET A 653 -31.94 -9.97 18.40
C MET A 653 -33.17 -9.12 18.76
N CYS A 654 -34.28 -9.76 19.18
CA CYS A 654 -35.44 -9.04 19.69
C CYS A 654 -35.09 -8.26 20.98
N THR A 655 -34.28 -8.82 21.87
CA THR A 655 -33.76 -8.07 23.03
C THR A 655 -32.99 -6.83 22.60
N GLY A 656 -32.10 -6.97 21.61
CA GLY A 656 -31.35 -5.84 21.04
C GLY A 656 -32.25 -4.74 20.48
N GLN A 657 -33.33 -5.12 19.79
CA GLN A 657 -34.30 -4.16 19.25
C GLN A 657 -35.06 -3.42 20.36
N VAL A 658 -35.48 -4.11 21.43
CA VAL A 658 -36.11 -3.47 22.58
C VAL A 658 -35.15 -2.47 23.24
N MET A 659 -33.89 -2.87 23.43
CA MET A 659 -32.88 -1.98 23.99
C MET A 659 -32.64 -0.73 23.13
N ASP A 660 -32.63 -0.86 21.80
CA ASP A 660 -32.50 0.27 20.86
C ASP A 660 -33.68 1.24 20.95
N LEU A 661 -34.91 0.72 20.99
CA LEU A 661 -36.12 1.53 21.15
C LEU A 661 -36.15 2.24 22.51
N ASP A 662 -35.77 1.55 23.58
CA ASP A 662 -35.69 2.12 24.93
C ASP A 662 -34.57 3.16 25.06
N ALA A 663 -33.56 3.14 24.19
CA ALA A 663 -32.45 4.08 24.18
C ALA A 663 -32.78 5.43 23.51
N VAL A 664 -33.88 5.52 22.77
CA VAL A 664 -34.28 6.76 22.08
C VAL A 664 -34.41 7.91 23.10
N GLY A 665 -33.74 9.02 22.82
CA GLY A 665 -33.72 10.20 23.68
C GLY A 665 -32.86 10.09 24.94
N LYS A 666 -32.05 9.03 25.08
CA LYS A 666 -31.12 8.83 26.21
C LYS A 666 -29.67 8.97 25.75
N GLU A 667 -28.82 9.49 26.64
CA GLU A 667 -27.37 9.41 26.50
C GLU A 667 -26.91 8.02 26.93
N LEU A 668 -26.19 7.33 26.03
CA LEU A 668 -25.67 5.99 26.27
C LEU A 668 -24.18 6.01 26.59
N SER A 669 -23.73 5.08 27.44
CA SER A 669 -22.32 4.76 27.59
C SER A 669 -21.82 3.89 26.42
N LEU A 670 -20.50 3.86 26.22
CA LEU A 670 -19.88 2.99 25.22
C LEU A 670 -20.21 1.50 25.45
N GLU A 671 -20.30 1.07 26.70
CA GLU A 671 -20.66 -0.30 27.06
C GLU A 671 -22.10 -0.63 26.65
N GLN A 672 -23.02 0.30 26.88
CA GLN A 672 -24.43 0.15 26.46
C GLN A 672 -24.55 0.12 24.93
N LEU A 673 -23.82 0.98 24.21
CA LEU A 673 -23.77 0.96 22.74
C LEU A 673 -23.23 -0.37 22.20
N ASN A 674 -22.13 -0.86 22.77
CA ASN A 674 -21.57 -2.17 22.40
C ASN A 674 -22.57 -3.30 22.64
N GLN A 675 -23.31 -3.26 23.75
CA GLN A 675 -24.32 -4.27 24.07
C GLN A 675 -25.49 -4.22 23.08
N ILE A 676 -26.07 -3.05 22.82
CA ILE A 676 -27.15 -2.86 21.84
C ILE A 676 -26.69 -3.33 20.46
N CYS A 677 -25.52 -2.89 20.02
CA CYS A 677 -24.95 -3.26 18.73
C CYS A 677 -24.73 -4.77 18.62
N PHE A 678 -24.19 -5.41 19.65
CA PHE A 678 -23.98 -6.86 19.62
C PHE A 678 -25.31 -7.60 19.47
N PHE A 679 -26.32 -7.28 20.28
CA PHE A 679 -27.61 -7.96 20.21
C PHE A 679 -28.38 -7.65 18.92
N LYS A 680 -28.42 -6.39 18.47
CA LYS A 680 -29.15 -5.97 17.26
C LYS A 680 -28.48 -6.45 15.96
N THR A 681 -27.15 -6.39 15.90
CA THR A 681 -26.39 -6.58 14.64
C THR A 681 -25.43 -7.76 14.71
N GLY A 682 -24.61 -7.85 15.76
CA GLY A 682 -23.54 -8.86 15.90
C GLY A 682 -24.05 -10.30 15.96
N VAL A 683 -25.12 -10.55 16.71
CA VAL A 683 -25.77 -11.87 16.88
C VAL A 683 -26.19 -12.49 15.54
N ALA A 684 -26.68 -11.68 14.60
CA ALA A 684 -27.06 -12.18 13.28
C ALA A 684 -25.84 -12.63 12.46
N PHE A 685 -24.72 -11.92 12.55
CA PHE A 685 -23.46 -12.34 11.93
C PHE A 685 -22.88 -13.58 12.60
N GLU A 686 -22.99 -13.69 13.94
CA GLU A 686 -22.63 -14.89 14.69
C GLU A 686 -23.38 -16.11 14.14
N ALA A 687 -24.70 -16.00 13.97
CA ALA A 687 -25.52 -17.06 13.39
C ALA A 687 -25.04 -17.48 12.00
N CYS A 688 -24.68 -16.51 11.14
CA CYS A 688 -24.19 -16.79 9.79
C CYS A 688 -22.86 -17.55 9.76
N LEU A 689 -22.01 -17.39 10.78
CA LEU A 689 -20.73 -18.09 10.89
C LEU A 689 -20.88 -19.44 11.59
N VAL A 690 -21.65 -19.49 12.66
CA VAL A 690 -21.77 -20.65 13.56
C VAL A 690 -22.69 -21.72 13.00
N MET A 691 -23.83 -21.35 12.40
CA MET A 691 -24.78 -22.35 11.86
C MET A 691 -24.18 -23.27 10.78
N PRO A 692 -23.43 -22.79 9.77
CA PRO A 692 -22.74 -23.68 8.84
C PRO A 692 -21.61 -24.48 9.51
N ALA A 693 -20.95 -23.93 10.54
CA ALA A 693 -19.94 -24.65 11.32
C ALA A 693 -20.55 -25.81 12.14
N MET A 694 -21.75 -25.61 12.70
CA MET A 694 -22.52 -26.67 13.37
C MET A 694 -22.88 -27.79 12.40
N LEU A 695 -23.30 -27.46 11.17
CA LEU A 695 -23.61 -28.45 10.15
C LEU A 695 -22.37 -29.24 9.70
N ALA A 696 -21.20 -28.62 9.76
CA ALA A 696 -19.91 -29.26 9.47
C ALA A 696 -19.32 -30.06 10.63
N GLY A 697 -19.89 -29.96 11.84
CA GLY A 697 -19.37 -30.61 13.04
C GLY A 697 -18.11 -29.95 13.60
N ALA A 698 -17.95 -28.64 13.44
CA ALA A 698 -16.84 -27.88 14.02
C ALA A 698 -16.81 -27.97 15.55
N GLY A 699 -15.61 -28.01 16.14
CA GLY A 699 -15.43 -28.13 17.59
C GLY A 699 -15.62 -26.81 18.36
N GLU A 700 -15.82 -26.90 19.68
CA GLU A 700 -16.10 -25.74 20.55
C GLU A 700 -15.06 -24.62 20.48
N THR A 701 -13.78 -24.94 20.34
CA THR A 701 -12.71 -23.93 20.22
C THR A 701 -12.88 -23.08 18.96
N GLU A 702 -13.21 -23.71 17.83
CA GLU A 702 -13.46 -23.01 16.56
C GLU A 702 -14.76 -22.21 16.64
N LEU A 703 -15.83 -22.79 17.21
CA LEU A 703 -17.08 -22.08 17.43
C LEU A 703 -16.88 -20.85 18.33
N SER A 704 -16.05 -20.95 19.37
CA SER A 704 -15.71 -19.80 20.23
C SER A 704 -14.95 -18.72 19.45
N ALA A 705 -14.00 -19.10 18.60
CA ALA A 705 -13.26 -18.15 17.76
C ALA A 705 -14.20 -17.43 16.76
N LEU A 706 -15.15 -18.14 16.15
CA LEU A 706 -16.15 -17.55 15.25
C LEU A 706 -17.08 -16.58 15.98
N LYS A 707 -17.48 -16.88 17.22
CA LYS A 707 -18.28 -15.98 18.06
C LYS A 707 -17.52 -14.70 18.41
N THR A 708 -16.25 -14.82 18.82
CA THR A 708 -15.40 -13.66 19.10
C THR A 708 -15.18 -12.81 17.84
N PHE A 709 -14.95 -13.44 16.69
CA PHE A 709 -14.86 -12.73 15.41
C PHE A 709 -16.17 -11.99 15.08
N ALA A 710 -17.33 -12.66 15.20
CA ALA A 710 -18.64 -12.06 14.92
C ALA A 710 -18.94 -10.87 15.83
N TYR A 711 -18.62 -10.97 17.12
CA TYR A 711 -18.80 -9.90 18.10
C TYR A 711 -18.06 -8.63 17.64
N HIS A 712 -16.77 -8.74 17.38
CA HIS A 712 -15.95 -7.59 16.98
C HIS A 712 -16.26 -7.08 15.58
N MET A 713 -16.53 -7.99 14.63
CA MET A 713 -16.93 -7.60 13.27
C MET A 713 -18.26 -6.85 13.27
N GLY A 714 -19.25 -7.33 14.03
CA GLY A 714 -20.56 -6.70 14.15
C GLY A 714 -20.47 -5.28 14.72
N ILE A 715 -19.64 -5.08 15.75
CA ILE A 715 -19.42 -3.74 16.33
C ILE A 715 -18.67 -2.84 15.37
N ALA A 716 -17.58 -3.30 14.75
CA ALA A 716 -16.86 -2.52 13.75
C ALA A 716 -17.76 -2.13 12.57
N PHE A 717 -18.67 -3.03 12.15
CA PHE A 717 -19.64 -2.77 11.11
C PHE A 717 -20.60 -1.63 11.49
N GLN A 718 -21.14 -1.65 12.71
CA GLN A 718 -22.04 -0.61 13.19
C GLN A 718 -21.33 0.73 13.37
N ILE A 719 -20.14 0.75 13.98
CA ILE A 719 -19.35 1.98 14.10
C ILE A 719 -19.12 2.60 12.72
N LYS A 720 -18.85 1.77 11.70
CA LYS A 720 -18.70 2.28 10.34
C LYS A 720 -20.00 2.83 9.75
N ASP A 721 -21.16 2.23 10.04
CA ASP A 721 -22.46 2.79 9.62
C ASP A 721 -22.71 4.16 10.29
N ASP A 722 -22.42 4.28 11.58
CA ASP A 722 -22.60 5.52 12.33
C ASP A 722 -21.67 6.64 11.81
N LEU A 723 -20.40 6.29 11.52
CA LEU A 723 -19.45 7.22 10.88
C LEU A 723 -19.94 7.66 9.49
N LEU A 724 -20.49 6.74 8.69
CA LEU A 724 -21.07 7.07 7.38
C LEU A 724 -22.35 7.93 7.53
N ASP A 725 -23.15 7.76 8.57
CA ASP A 725 -24.34 8.58 8.81
C ASP A 725 -23.99 10.04 9.13
N VAL A 726 -22.81 10.29 9.70
CA VAL A 726 -22.29 11.63 10.03
C VAL A 726 -21.49 12.24 8.87
N GLU A 727 -20.60 11.47 8.23
CA GLU A 727 -19.60 11.98 7.29
C GLU A 727 -19.88 11.63 5.81
N GLY A 728 -20.84 10.75 5.53
CA GLY A 728 -21.02 10.19 4.20
C GLY A 728 -21.70 11.12 3.20
N ASP A 729 -21.51 10.83 1.91
CA ASP A 729 -22.22 11.53 0.84
C ASP A 729 -23.62 10.93 0.66
N MET A 730 -24.66 11.78 0.75
CA MET A 730 -26.05 11.40 0.50
C MET A 730 -26.25 10.68 -0.84
N GLN A 731 -25.52 11.08 -1.89
CA GLN A 731 -25.63 10.46 -3.21
C GLN A 731 -25.06 9.04 -3.26
N LEU A 732 -24.01 8.75 -2.46
CA LEU A 732 -23.37 7.44 -2.40
C LEU A 732 -24.12 6.47 -1.47
N LEU A 733 -24.69 6.99 -0.38
CA LEU A 733 -25.38 6.18 0.63
C LEU A 733 -26.81 5.78 0.22
N GLY A 734 -27.45 6.55 -0.67
CA GLY A 734 -28.82 6.29 -1.11
C GLY A 734 -29.88 6.45 -0.01
N LYS A 735 -29.52 7.04 1.14
CA LYS A 735 -30.39 7.44 2.26
C LYS A 735 -29.98 8.84 2.75
N PRO A 736 -30.87 9.59 3.42
CA PRO A 736 -30.48 10.85 4.07
C PRO A 736 -29.38 10.60 5.13
N VAL A 737 -28.45 11.53 5.28
CA VAL A 737 -27.48 11.54 6.40
C VAL A 737 -28.09 12.20 7.62
N GLY A 738 -27.60 11.87 8.82
CA GLY A 738 -28.09 12.43 10.08
C GLY A 738 -29.47 11.90 10.51
N ASN A 739 -29.85 10.69 10.09
CA ASN A 739 -31.11 10.09 10.54
C ASN A 739 -31.08 9.81 12.04
N ASP A 740 -29.92 9.40 12.56
CA ASP A 740 -29.79 9.12 14.00
C ASP A 740 -30.02 10.38 14.83
N ALA A 741 -29.45 11.50 14.39
CA ALA A 741 -29.67 12.80 15.02
C ALA A 741 -31.14 13.25 14.91
N ALA A 742 -31.77 13.07 13.75
CA ALA A 742 -33.19 13.38 13.55
C ALA A 742 -34.12 12.52 14.44
N ASN A 743 -33.71 11.29 14.73
CA ASN A 743 -34.45 10.34 15.56
C ASN A 743 -34.05 10.38 17.05
N ASN A 744 -33.21 11.34 17.47
CA ASN A 744 -32.67 11.42 18.84
C ASN A 744 -32.02 10.10 19.33
N LYS A 745 -31.35 9.36 18.44
CA LYS A 745 -30.62 8.14 18.77
C LYS A 745 -29.17 8.46 19.11
N SER A 746 -28.69 7.96 20.25
CA SER A 746 -27.25 7.95 20.57
C SER A 746 -26.53 6.93 19.70
N ASN A 747 -25.40 7.31 19.13
CA ASN A 747 -24.59 6.43 18.28
C ASN A 747 -23.09 6.54 18.64
N PHE A 748 -22.24 5.71 18.03
CA PHE A 748 -20.81 5.70 18.39
C PHE A 748 -20.13 7.05 18.11
N ALA A 749 -20.49 7.72 17.02
CA ALA A 749 -19.95 9.02 16.64
C ALA A 749 -20.40 10.15 17.59
N SER A 750 -21.63 10.10 18.10
CA SER A 750 -22.13 11.11 19.06
C SER A 750 -21.51 10.94 20.44
N VAL A 751 -21.25 9.70 20.88
CA VAL A 751 -20.68 9.41 22.21
C VAL A 751 -19.16 9.59 22.25
N LEU A 752 -18.44 9.20 21.19
CA LEU A 752 -16.97 9.21 21.16
C LEU A 752 -16.36 10.35 20.32
N GLY A 753 -17.17 11.08 19.55
CA GLY A 753 -16.69 11.86 18.41
C GLY A 753 -16.24 10.96 17.25
N THR A 754 -16.08 11.54 16.06
CA THR A 754 -15.68 10.80 14.84
C THR A 754 -14.29 10.15 14.97
N ASP A 755 -13.33 10.86 15.57
CA ASP A 755 -11.99 10.34 15.84
C ASP A 755 -12.02 9.18 16.85
N GLY A 756 -12.78 9.33 17.94
CA GLY A 756 -12.91 8.30 18.97
C GLY A 756 -13.61 7.05 18.44
N ALA A 757 -14.69 7.23 17.67
CA ALA A 757 -15.37 6.15 16.98
C ALA A 757 -14.45 5.42 15.98
N SER A 758 -13.68 6.17 15.18
CA SER A 758 -12.71 5.58 14.25
C SER A 758 -11.65 4.74 14.97
N ARG A 759 -11.13 5.20 16.12
CA ARG A 759 -10.20 4.41 16.95
C ARG A 759 -10.86 3.14 17.48
N ALA A 760 -12.08 3.23 18.01
CA ALA A 760 -12.82 2.06 18.50
C ALA A 760 -13.08 1.03 17.39
N MET A 761 -13.40 1.47 16.17
CA MET A 761 -13.56 0.61 15.01
C MET A 761 -12.27 -0.17 14.69
N TRP A 762 -11.12 0.51 14.67
CA TRP A 762 -9.83 -0.12 14.39
C TRP A 762 -9.35 -1.06 15.51
N GLU A 763 -9.71 -0.77 16.77
CA GLU A 763 -9.48 -1.69 17.88
C GLU A 763 -10.27 -2.99 17.68
N HIS A 764 -11.57 -2.90 17.36
CA HIS A 764 -12.38 -4.07 17.04
C HIS A 764 -11.89 -4.79 15.77
N TYR A 765 -11.38 -4.08 14.77
CA TYR A 765 -10.72 -4.70 13.61
C TYR A 765 -9.53 -5.58 14.04
N CYS A 766 -8.68 -5.08 14.94
CA CYS A 766 -7.54 -5.83 15.46
C CYS A 766 -7.98 -7.06 16.24
N GLN A 767 -8.98 -6.92 17.11
CA GLN A 767 -9.52 -8.01 17.94
C GLN A 767 -10.22 -9.09 17.09
N ALA A 768 -10.97 -8.70 16.06
CA ALA A 768 -11.55 -9.62 15.08
C ALA A 768 -10.44 -10.39 14.34
N THR A 769 -9.40 -9.68 13.88
CA THR A 769 -8.28 -10.29 13.16
C THR A 769 -7.50 -11.29 14.03
N ASP A 770 -7.31 -10.99 15.32
CA ASP A 770 -6.69 -11.93 16.26
C ASP A 770 -7.50 -13.21 16.44
N ALA A 771 -8.83 -13.09 16.53
CA ALA A 771 -9.74 -14.23 16.68
C ALA A 771 -9.63 -15.23 15.51
N LEU A 772 -9.30 -14.76 14.30
CA LEU A 772 -9.08 -15.62 13.14
C LEU A 772 -7.92 -16.61 13.32
N SER A 773 -6.98 -16.34 14.23
CA SER A 773 -5.87 -17.27 14.55
C SER A 773 -6.36 -18.57 15.20
N GLY A 774 -7.55 -18.57 15.80
CA GLY A 774 -8.18 -19.74 16.41
C GLY A 774 -8.95 -20.64 15.43
N ILE A 775 -9.02 -20.26 14.15
CA ILE A 775 -9.77 -20.97 13.11
C ILE A 775 -8.78 -21.79 12.26
N PRO A 776 -8.85 -23.14 12.25
CA PRO A 776 -7.86 -24.03 11.60
C PRO A 776 -7.66 -23.76 10.11
N SER A 777 -8.71 -23.31 9.44
CA SER A 777 -8.72 -22.90 8.03
C SER A 777 -9.00 -21.41 7.96
N THR A 778 -7.98 -20.59 8.21
CA THR A 778 -8.07 -19.14 8.07
C THR A 778 -8.46 -18.79 6.64
N VAL A 779 -9.65 -18.25 6.43
CA VAL A 779 -10.13 -17.88 5.10
C VAL A 779 -9.61 -16.50 4.78
N PRO A 780 -8.82 -16.30 3.70
CA PRO A 780 -8.51 -14.97 3.18
C PRO A 780 -9.78 -14.12 3.05
N PHE A 781 -10.92 -14.75 2.74
CA PHE A 781 -12.23 -14.10 2.70
C PHE A 781 -12.63 -13.38 4.00
N LEU A 782 -12.43 -13.96 5.19
CA LEU A 782 -12.83 -13.29 6.45
C LEU A 782 -11.94 -12.09 6.78
N LYS A 783 -10.64 -12.18 6.47
CA LYS A 783 -9.71 -11.05 6.55
C LYS A 783 -10.14 -9.93 5.61
N HIS A 784 -10.42 -10.27 4.34
CA HIS A 784 -10.87 -9.29 3.34
C HIS A 784 -12.28 -8.76 3.60
N LEU A 785 -13.15 -9.54 4.26
CA LEU A 785 -14.44 -9.07 4.74
C LEU A 785 -14.25 -8.01 5.83
N MET A 786 -13.33 -8.20 6.79
CA MET A 786 -13.01 -7.17 7.77
C MET A 786 -12.46 -5.92 7.12
N ASN A 787 -11.54 -6.07 6.15
CA ASN A 787 -11.05 -4.95 5.35
C ASN A 787 -12.21 -4.21 4.66
N TYR A 788 -13.13 -4.95 4.04
CA TYR A 788 -14.32 -4.38 3.40
C TYR A 788 -15.22 -3.65 4.41
N VAL A 789 -15.46 -4.23 5.59
CA VAL A 789 -16.33 -3.67 6.63
C VAL A 789 -15.85 -2.30 7.09
N VAL A 790 -14.56 -2.16 7.42
CA VAL A 790 -14.01 -0.88 7.91
C VAL A 790 -13.78 0.12 6.78
N ASN A 791 -13.64 -0.37 5.54
CA ASN A 791 -13.30 0.46 4.40
C ASN A 791 -14.47 0.82 3.48
N ARG A 792 -15.68 0.30 3.71
CA ARG A 792 -16.84 0.56 2.85
C ARG A 792 -17.24 2.03 2.82
N GLU A 793 -17.74 2.45 1.67
CA GLU A 793 -18.26 3.80 1.42
C GLU A 793 -19.80 3.84 1.37
N ARG A 794 -20.43 2.65 1.43
CA ARG A 794 -21.90 2.48 1.40
C ARG A 794 -22.36 1.27 2.18
#